data_AF-A0A497RRI2-F1
#
_entry.id   AF-A0A497RRI2-F1
#
_cell.length_a   1.000
_cell.length_b   1.000
_cell.length_c   1.000
_cell.angle_alpha   90.00
_cell.angle_beta   90.00
_cell.angle_gamma   90.00
#
_symmetry.space_group_name_H-M   'P 1'
#
loop_
_entity.id
_entity.type
_entity.pdbx_description
1 polymer ?
#
loop_
_entity_poly.entity_id
_entity_poly.type
_entity_poly.pdbx_seq_one_letter_code
_entity_poly.pdbx_strand_id
1 'polypeptide(L)'
;MRISLQRLQCTEKCGREHPEQQYMERFKMMPKLDIKLPFMKKKKKKKKLYEQYKDSLLTYLTSPSKIDRHPDYIKIDKFHRIIASVNYPRVVDPGWLTRLIEMNLDFDLSIHIKPYPIESSISMLESEIKKQKTDLYALEAEGKIIPQSLIQKHQDTIALLNQIQQGREKMFDMSLYIDAKSYDKKGLDKITSRIKASMASIMISPKVPSYQMYTALRSVLPIGCDELHLTRNITSSAAAACFPFAITSLEHHATGILIGFNQVNNIPIVIDPFELSNPNVLVLGTSGGGKSYCIKLMLMREFMEGVDINVIDPQAEYTDLTKRFEGKVIRIAPDSDTVINPLDLMGQSYDEKKLSLLSFFRVLMGELTETQRAILDDCIDSTYEDAGITRDPRTWAKKPPILEDLYDHVLPLTRSDKDIIYKPAMSIITRLKPFVTGGLRFLNQHTKIDLDNRFISFDIRDIPDVGKGTIMFLLLEYIYNRMKKSRKRRICVVDEAWTVLSAGTEGEYIFRLIKTCRKFNLSLILLTQDVEDVITSRAGRAVMANTATKLLLKQDTTVIDNIIDRFHLNEAEAEFVRRAGVGSALLIAENSRIPIYIQASPEEHRIITTKPGELTELIREPTAPEVEKEVKLKFDISKPFHREAQLTYEEMQTLIKVGFHEFKAETLEGVHEMFMIKNETNETDEHFVLQQLIRDEVKKYTDRVLVHYTTLPDITFETPNGEIIAIEIIADPDIGTCLDKMEKKKEILKRYNSYFFVVANQELKKHEEFGEVVMRTNVPTKIRNFFG
;
A
#
# COMPACT_ATOMS: atom_id res chain seq x y z
N MET A 1 -29.02 4.78 -15.74
CA MET A 1 -28.69 3.81 -16.81
C MET A 1 -29.51 2.55 -16.60
N ARG A 2 -29.90 1.83 -17.66
CA ARG A 2 -30.37 0.43 -17.59
C ARG A 2 -29.25 -0.46 -18.13
N ILE A 3 -28.82 -1.48 -17.38
CA ILE A 3 -27.89 -2.50 -17.87
C ILE A 3 -28.68 -3.76 -18.17
N SER A 4 -28.69 -4.17 -19.44
CA SER A 4 -29.33 -5.40 -19.91
C SER A 4 -28.29 -6.51 -20.06
N LEU A 5 -28.40 -7.58 -19.26
CA LEU A 5 -27.57 -8.77 -19.43
C LEU A 5 -28.05 -9.58 -20.64
N GLN A 6 -27.45 -9.34 -21.81
CA GLN A 6 -27.60 -10.22 -22.97
C GLN A 6 -26.83 -11.52 -22.74
N ARG A 7 -27.51 -12.65 -22.90
CA ARG A 7 -26.85 -13.95 -23.11
C ARG A 7 -26.28 -13.99 -24.52
N LEU A 8 -25.07 -14.51 -24.69
CA LEU A 8 -24.55 -14.97 -25.97
C LEU A 8 -24.39 -16.49 -25.94
N GLN A 9 -24.95 -17.17 -26.94
CA GLN A 9 -24.77 -18.60 -27.19
C GLN A 9 -23.77 -18.77 -28.34
N CYS A 10 -22.82 -19.70 -28.20
CA CYS A 10 -22.13 -20.46 -29.26
C CYS A 10 -21.01 -21.29 -28.60
N THR A 11 -20.70 -22.53 -29.00
CA THR A 11 -21.44 -23.51 -29.82
C THR A 11 -20.92 -24.91 -29.47
N GLU A 12 -21.72 -25.95 -29.66
CA GLU A 12 -21.30 -27.35 -29.47
C GLU A 12 -20.33 -27.81 -30.58
N LYS A 13 -19.47 -28.79 -30.27
CA LYS A 13 -18.99 -29.76 -31.28
C LYS A 13 -18.49 -31.09 -30.68
N CYS A 14 -19.33 -32.12 -30.85
CA CYS A 14 -19.02 -33.56 -30.94
C CYS A 14 -18.22 -34.27 -29.82
N GLY A 15 -18.88 -35.20 -29.13
CA GLY A 15 -18.26 -36.29 -28.37
C GLY A 15 -19.33 -37.28 -27.85
N ARG A 16 -19.32 -38.53 -28.33
CA ARG A 16 -20.24 -39.62 -27.93
C ARG A 16 -19.67 -40.43 -26.73
N GLU A 17 -20.41 -41.28 -26.00
CA GLU A 17 -21.82 -41.72 -26.10
C GLU A 17 -22.57 -41.39 -24.76
N HIS A 18 -23.25 -42.20 -23.92
CA HIS A 18 -23.70 -43.61 -23.77
C HIS A 18 -24.96 -43.62 -22.80
N PRO A 19 -25.69 -44.72 -22.50
CA PRO A 19 -27.15 -44.62 -22.25
C PRO A 19 -27.72 -45.07 -20.87
N GLU A 20 -28.59 -44.26 -20.26
CA GLU A 20 -29.52 -44.67 -19.16
C GLU A 20 -30.90 -43.95 -19.23
N GLN A 21 -31.69 -44.14 -20.29
CA GLN A 21 -33.05 -43.54 -20.40
C GLN A 21 -34.19 -44.50 -20.79
N GLN A 22 -34.00 -45.82 -20.75
CA GLN A 22 -34.92 -46.76 -21.40
C GLN A 22 -35.91 -47.54 -20.49
N TYR A 23 -36.02 -47.23 -19.19
CA TYR A 23 -36.68 -48.13 -18.23
C TYR A 23 -37.76 -47.59 -17.26
N MET A 24 -38.08 -46.29 -17.22
CA MET A 24 -38.90 -45.71 -16.13
C MET A 24 -40.33 -45.23 -16.47
N GLU A 25 -40.84 -45.43 -17.69
CA GLU A 25 -42.22 -45.02 -18.05
C GLU A 25 -43.31 -46.09 -17.82
N ARG A 26 -42.96 -47.32 -17.42
CA ARG A 26 -43.89 -48.47 -17.50
C ARG A 26 -44.67 -48.86 -16.23
N PHE A 27 -44.64 -48.05 -15.17
CA PHE A 27 -45.35 -48.33 -13.90
C PHE A 27 -46.23 -47.17 -13.40
N LYS A 28 -47.32 -46.90 -14.12
CA LYS A 28 -48.51 -46.19 -13.61
C LYS A 28 -49.79 -46.96 -13.97
N MET A 29 -50.15 -47.98 -13.19
CA MET A 29 -51.54 -48.49 -13.02
C MET A 29 -51.57 -49.69 -12.05
N MET A 30 -51.88 -49.47 -10.77
CA MET A 30 -52.62 -50.42 -9.90
C MET A 30 -52.85 -49.82 -8.50
N PRO A 31 -54.06 -49.94 -7.91
CA PRO A 31 -54.30 -49.62 -6.51
C PRO A 31 -54.59 -50.86 -5.65
N LYS A 32 -53.96 -50.98 -4.46
CA LYS A 32 -54.60 -51.23 -3.14
C LYS A 32 -53.64 -51.73 -2.03
N LEU A 33 -53.95 -51.23 -0.81
CA LEU A 33 -53.84 -51.81 0.55
C LEU A 33 -52.47 -52.13 1.21
N ASP A 34 -52.46 -51.90 2.52
CA ASP A 34 -51.41 -52.24 3.48
C ASP A 34 -51.28 -53.74 3.80
N ILE A 35 -50.04 -54.22 3.92
CA ILE A 35 -49.66 -55.24 4.92
C ILE A 35 -48.33 -54.80 5.57
N LYS A 36 -48.27 -54.79 6.90
CA LYS A 36 -47.05 -54.43 7.66
C LYS A 36 -46.09 -55.62 7.78
N LEU A 37 -44.86 -55.48 7.30
CA LEU A 37 -43.76 -56.43 7.55
C LEU A 37 -42.79 -55.85 8.62
N PRO A 38 -42.67 -56.44 9.83
CA PRO A 38 -41.98 -55.78 10.95
C PRO A 38 -40.44 -55.66 10.87
N PHE A 39 -39.78 -56.28 9.88
CA PHE A 39 -38.35 -56.59 9.93
C PHE A 39 -37.43 -55.86 8.93
N MET A 40 -37.81 -54.68 8.43
CA MET A 40 -36.89 -53.79 7.70
C MET A 40 -36.70 -52.42 8.38
N LYS A 41 -35.89 -52.38 9.43
CA LYS A 41 -35.31 -51.12 9.93
C LYS A 41 -34.37 -50.53 8.87
N LYS A 42 -34.88 -49.64 8.00
CA LYS A 42 -34.08 -48.88 7.03
C LYS A 42 -32.88 -48.24 7.74
N LYS A 43 -31.65 -48.54 7.30
CA LYS A 43 -30.41 -47.94 7.84
C LYS A 43 -30.51 -46.42 7.76
N LYS A 44 -30.64 -45.72 8.89
CA LYS A 44 -30.47 -44.25 8.94
C LYS A 44 -29.04 -43.95 8.45
N LYS A 45 -28.91 -43.11 7.42
CA LYS A 45 -27.59 -42.72 6.87
C LYS A 45 -26.74 -42.09 7.98
N LYS A 46 -25.53 -42.60 8.21
CA LYS A 46 -24.51 -41.98 9.08
C LYS A 46 -23.97 -40.69 8.42
N LYS A 47 -24.75 -39.61 8.44
CA LYS A 47 -24.33 -38.27 7.99
C LYS A 47 -24.74 -37.22 9.04
N LYS A 48 -24.00 -37.21 10.16
CA LYS A 48 -24.16 -36.27 11.28
C LYS A 48 -22.86 -36.04 12.07
N LEU A 49 -22.20 -37.10 12.55
CA LEU A 49 -21.18 -36.97 13.60
C LEU A 49 -19.94 -36.13 13.19
N TYR A 50 -19.39 -36.35 11.99
CA TYR A 50 -18.20 -35.60 11.54
C TYR A 50 -18.50 -34.12 11.23
N GLU A 51 -19.65 -33.83 10.63
CA GLU A 51 -20.09 -32.45 10.38
C GLU A 51 -20.33 -31.73 11.72
N GLN A 52 -21.04 -32.35 12.67
CA GLN A 52 -21.22 -31.82 14.02
C GLN A 52 -19.90 -31.61 14.79
N TYR A 53 -18.92 -32.51 14.65
CA TYR A 53 -17.60 -32.34 15.26
C TYR A 53 -16.83 -31.16 14.64
N LYS A 54 -16.84 -31.05 13.31
CA LYS A 54 -16.21 -29.92 12.60
C LYS A 54 -16.84 -28.59 13.01
N ASP A 55 -18.17 -28.52 13.07
CA ASP A 55 -18.88 -27.31 13.48
C ASP A 55 -18.58 -26.93 14.95
N SER A 56 -18.47 -27.94 15.82
CA SER A 56 -18.12 -27.74 17.25
C SER A 56 -16.68 -27.25 17.42
N LEU A 57 -15.73 -27.84 16.69
CA LEU A 57 -14.32 -27.44 16.71
C LEU A 57 -14.13 -26.04 16.12
N LEU A 58 -14.81 -25.71 15.02
CA LEU A 58 -14.80 -24.36 14.46
C LEU A 58 -15.37 -23.35 15.48
N THR A 59 -16.52 -23.69 16.10
CA THR A 59 -17.13 -22.84 17.13
C THR A 59 -16.18 -22.61 18.30
N TYR A 60 -15.47 -23.64 18.77
CA TYR A 60 -14.49 -23.53 19.85
C TYR A 60 -13.32 -22.62 19.45
N LEU A 61 -12.68 -22.87 18.30
CA LEU A 61 -11.54 -22.10 17.79
C LEU A 61 -11.88 -20.64 17.45
N THR A 62 -13.15 -20.32 17.13
CA THR A 62 -13.61 -18.94 16.89
C THR A 62 -14.29 -18.30 18.11
N SER A 63 -14.46 -19.04 19.21
CA SER A 63 -15.01 -18.47 20.45
C SER A 63 -13.90 -17.80 21.26
N PRO A 64 -14.15 -16.61 21.85
CA PRO A 64 -13.14 -15.94 22.64
C PRO A 64 -12.89 -16.63 23.98
N SER A 65 -11.63 -16.69 24.40
CA SER A 65 -11.17 -17.39 25.61
C SER A 65 -11.83 -16.91 26.91
N LYS A 66 -12.35 -15.68 26.95
CA LYS A 66 -13.07 -15.11 28.10
C LYS A 66 -14.10 -14.06 27.66
N ILE A 67 -15.20 -13.93 28.42
CA ILE A 67 -16.18 -12.84 28.28
C ILE A 67 -16.60 -12.34 29.66
N ASP A 68 -16.06 -11.20 30.10
CA ASP A 68 -16.43 -10.54 31.35
C ASP A 68 -17.62 -9.59 31.12
N ARG A 69 -18.79 -9.90 31.70
CA ARG A 69 -20.04 -9.16 31.49
C ARG A 69 -20.30 -8.16 32.63
N HIS A 70 -20.58 -6.91 32.30
CA HIS A 70 -21.00 -5.87 33.24
C HIS A 70 -22.31 -5.20 32.76
N PRO A 71 -22.98 -4.37 33.59
CA PRO A 71 -24.23 -3.71 33.20
C PRO A 71 -24.07 -2.80 31.97
N ASP A 72 -23.03 -1.96 31.94
CA ASP A 72 -22.86 -0.88 30.95
C ASP A 72 -21.66 -1.08 30.02
N TYR A 73 -21.01 -2.24 30.06
CA TYR A 73 -19.95 -2.65 29.12
C TYR A 73 -19.77 -4.16 29.15
N ILE A 74 -19.03 -4.68 28.19
CA ILE A 74 -18.57 -6.07 28.16
C ILE A 74 -17.08 -6.08 27.82
N LYS A 75 -16.30 -6.98 28.40
CA LYS A 75 -14.88 -7.15 28.04
C LYS A 75 -14.69 -8.53 27.43
N ILE A 76 -13.98 -8.57 26.31
CA ILE A 76 -13.48 -9.79 25.68
C ILE A 76 -11.96 -9.66 25.73
N ASP A 77 -11.37 -8.98 24.75
CA ASP A 77 -9.98 -8.48 24.82
C ASP A 77 -9.97 -7.01 25.22
N LYS A 78 -10.62 -6.17 24.40
CA LYS A 78 -10.96 -4.78 24.70
C LYS A 78 -12.19 -4.69 25.61
N PHE A 79 -12.40 -3.52 26.20
CA PHE A 79 -13.69 -3.09 26.75
C PHE A 79 -14.56 -2.56 25.61
N HIS A 80 -15.78 -3.07 25.51
CA HIS A 80 -16.80 -2.79 24.50
C HIS A 80 -18.03 -2.15 25.16
N ARG A 81 -18.61 -1.12 24.55
CA ARG A 81 -19.89 -0.54 24.98
C ARG A 81 -20.73 -0.16 23.79
N ILE A 82 -21.83 -0.89 23.62
CA ILE A 82 -22.79 -0.65 22.57
C ILE A 82 -23.68 0.54 22.94
N ILE A 83 -23.89 1.42 21.97
CA ILE A 83 -24.73 2.61 22.03
C ILE A 83 -25.77 2.45 20.91
N ALA A 84 -27.05 2.39 21.27
CA ALA A 84 -28.16 2.26 20.36
C ALA A 84 -28.84 3.61 20.07
N SER A 85 -29.34 3.75 18.85
CA SER A 85 -30.05 4.95 18.38
C SER A 85 -31.56 4.80 18.62
N VAL A 86 -32.14 5.63 19.49
CA VAL A 86 -33.55 5.51 19.89
C VAL A 86 -34.46 6.47 19.13
N ASN A 87 -34.01 7.71 18.97
CA ASN A 87 -34.66 8.71 18.12
C ASN A 87 -33.70 9.13 17.00
N TYR A 88 -34.27 9.60 15.91
CA TYR A 88 -33.59 10.01 14.68
C TYR A 88 -34.16 11.39 14.26
N PRO A 89 -33.41 12.21 13.50
CA PRO A 89 -33.95 13.42 12.88
C PRO A 89 -35.19 13.15 12.00
N ARG A 90 -36.05 14.15 11.86
CA ARG A 90 -37.30 14.07 11.07
C ARG A 90 -37.05 14.11 9.55
N VAL A 91 -35.96 14.74 9.13
CA VAL A 91 -35.51 14.89 7.74
C VAL A 91 -34.01 14.62 7.71
N VAL A 92 -33.51 13.99 6.65
CA VAL A 92 -32.10 13.60 6.50
C VAL A 92 -31.60 13.96 5.11
N ASP A 93 -30.41 14.56 5.04
CA ASP A 93 -29.70 14.83 3.80
C ASP A 93 -28.88 13.59 3.34
N PRO A 94 -28.55 13.46 2.05
CA PRO A 94 -27.67 12.40 1.56
C PRO A 94 -26.33 12.39 2.31
N GLY A 95 -25.96 11.25 2.88
CA GLY A 95 -24.71 11.10 3.61
C GLY A 95 -24.72 11.70 5.03
N TRP A 96 -25.88 12.00 5.63
CA TRP A 96 -25.97 12.61 6.97
C TRP A 96 -25.23 11.86 8.09
N LEU A 97 -25.03 10.55 7.97
CA LEU A 97 -24.24 9.72 8.91
C LEU A 97 -22.71 9.90 8.77
N THR A 98 -22.22 10.60 7.75
CA THR A 98 -20.78 10.78 7.48
C THR A 98 -20.03 11.36 8.70
N ARG A 99 -20.64 12.30 9.44
CA ARG A 99 -20.07 12.88 10.67
C ARG A 99 -19.84 11.88 11.80
N LEU A 100 -20.50 10.72 11.77
CA LEU A 100 -20.20 9.62 12.71
C LEU A 100 -18.99 8.81 12.24
N ILE A 101 -18.84 8.61 10.93
CA ILE A 101 -17.83 7.75 10.32
C ILE A 101 -16.47 8.48 10.25
N GLU A 102 -16.47 9.80 10.07
CA GLU A 102 -15.28 10.67 10.15
C GLU A 102 -14.72 10.82 11.58
N MET A 103 -15.36 10.25 12.60
CA MET A 103 -14.81 10.23 13.95
C MET A 103 -13.56 9.36 14.01
N ASN A 104 -12.36 9.95 14.10
CA ASN A 104 -11.13 9.22 14.40
C ASN A 104 -11.17 8.70 15.87
N LEU A 105 -11.76 7.51 16.04
CA LEU A 105 -12.09 6.80 17.28
C LEU A 105 -12.14 5.28 17.02
N ASP A 106 -11.90 4.47 18.05
CA ASP A 106 -12.02 3.01 18.00
C ASP A 106 -13.49 2.59 18.25
N PHE A 107 -14.25 2.31 17.18
CA PHE A 107 -15.62 1.80 17.25
C PHE A 107 -16.02 1.03 15.98
N ASP A 108 -17.03 0.16 16.10
CA ASP A 108 -17.79 -0.36 14.94
C ASP A 108 -19.14 0.37 14.83
N LEU A 109 -19.62 0.61 13.61
CA LEU A 109 -20.98 1.10 13.34
C LEU A 109 -21.73 0.05 12.53
N SER A 110 -22.87 -0.40 13.05
CA SER A 110 -23.72 -1.44 12.44
C SER A 110 -25.10 -0.89 12.15
N ILE A 111 -25.54 -1.06 10.89
CA ILE A 111 -26.88 -0.68 10.43
C ILE A 111 -27.59 -1.96 9.97
N HIS A 112 -28.71 -2.28 10.61
CA HIS A 112 -29.63 -3.29 10.12
C HIS A 112 -30.73 -2.60 9.33
N ILE A 113 -30.99 -3.07 8.10
CA ILE A 113 -32.08 -2.59 7.25
C ILE A 113 -32.92 -3.79 6.81
N LYS A 114 -34.19 -3.83 7.19
CA LYS A 114 -35.12 -4.92 6.85
C LYS A 114 -36.34 -4.35 6.11
N PRO A 115 -36.73 -4.88 4.92
CA PRO A 115 -37.93 -4.41 4.22
C PRO A 115 -39.18 -4.63 5.07
N TYR A 116 -39.98 -3.58 5.25
CA TYR A 116 -41.26 -3.69 5.93
C TYR A 116 -42.37 -4.00 4.89
N PRO A 117 -43.26 -4.98 5.09
CA PRO A 117 -44.26 -5.36 4.09
C PRO A 117 -45.18 -4.19 3.70
N ILE A 118 -45.60 -4.13 2.43
CA ILE A 118 -46.36 -2.98 1.90
C ILE A 118 -47.78 -2.98 2.49
N GLU A 119 -48.38 -4.16 2.63
CA GLU A 119 -49.70 -4.39 3.22
C GLU A 119 -49.70 -3.97 4.70
N SER A 120 -48.64 -4.33 5.44
CA SER A 120 -48.42 -3.89 6.82
C SER A 120 -48.16 -2.39 6.92
N SER A 121 -47.42 -1.81 5.96
CA SER A 121 -47.17 -0.36 5.88
C SER A 121 -48.47 0.42 5.75
N ILE A 122 -49.33 0.01 4.82
CA ILE A 122 -50.64 0.62 4.56
C ILE A 122 -51.52 0.51 5.80
N SER A 123 -51.70 -0.70 6.34
CA SER A 123 -52.56 -0.92 7.52
C SER A 123 -52.08 -0.17 8.77
N MET A 124 -50.77 -0.07 8.99
CA MET A 124 -50.17 0.74 10.06
C MET A 124 -50.52 2.22 9.88
N LEU A 125 -50.30 2.78 8.68
CA LEU A 125 -50.55 4.19 8.40
C LEU A 125 -52.05 4.53 8.46
N GLU A 126 -52.94 3.68 7.95
CA GLU A 126 -54.39 3.86 8.07
C GLU A 126 -54.86 3.87 9.53
N SER A 127 -54.34 2.97 10.36
CA SER A 127 -54.63 2.93 11.80
C SER A 127 -54.12 4.18 12.52
N GLU A 128 -52.94 4.68 12.14
CA GLU A 128 -52.32 5.87 12.71
C GLU A 128 -53.00 7.17 12.26
N ILE A 129 -53.41 7.27 10.99
CA ILE A 129 -54.29 8.33 10.45
C ILE A 129 -55.61 8.35 11.22
N LYS A 130 -56.21 7.17 11.46
CA LYS A 130 -57.48 7.07 12.22
C LYS A 130 -57.35 7.61 13.64
N LYS A 131 -56.31 7.24 14.39
CA LYS A 131 -56.04 7.77 15.74
C LYS A 131 -55.90 9.29 15.71
N GLN A 132 -54.99 9.81 14.88
CA GLN A 132 -54.75 11.25 14.75
C GLN A 132 -56.03 12.02 14.40
N LYS A 133 -56.89 11.46 13.54
CA LYS A 133 -58.18 12.07 13.20
C LYS A 133 -59.15 12.08 14.38
N THR A 134 -59.18 11.03 15.21
CA THR A 134 -59.92 11.01 16.48
C THR A 134 -59.36 12.03 17.47
N ASP A 135 -58.04 12.15 17.60
CA ASP A 135 -57.39 13.14 18.49
C ASP A 135 -57.73 14.58 18.07
N LEU A 136 -57.71 14.86 16.76
CA LEU A 136 -58.11 16.15 16.18
C LEU A 136 -59.58 16.47 16.50
N TYR A 137 -60.52 15.56 16.22
CA TYR A 137 -61.94 15.76 16.52
C TYR A 137 -62.25 15.86 18.01
N ALA A 138 -61.49 15.18 18.88
CA ALA A 138 -61.66 15.29 20.33
C ALA A 138 -61.30 16.70 20.81
N LEU A 139 -60.15 17.24 20.37
CA LEU A 139 -59.73 18.61 20.70
C LEU A 139 -60.70 19.66 20.13
N GLU A 140 -61.20 19.46 18.92
CA GLU A 140 -62.20 20.33 18.27
C GLU A 140 -63.53 20.33 19.05
N ALA A 141 -64.03 19.16 19.44
CA ALA A 141 -65.26 19.02 20.23
C ALA A 141 -65.14 19.55 21.67
N GLU A 142 -63.93 19.51 22.25
CA GLU A 142 -63.61 20.15 23.53
C GLU A 142 -63.37 21.67 23.42
N GLY A 143 -63.42 22.25 22.22
CA GLY A 143 -63.16 23.67 21.98
C GLY A 143 -61.72 24.10 22.24
N LYS A 144 -60.76 23.15 22.26
CA LYS A 144 -59.35 23.40 22.56
C LYS A 144 -58.59 23.81 21.30
N ILE A 145 -57.55 24.64 21.49
CA ILE A 145 -56.64 25.02 20.40
C ILE A 145 -55.89 23.77 19.92
N ILE A 146 -56.15 23.36 18.69
CA ILE A 146 -55.51 22.20 18.06
C ILE A 146 -54.02 22.52 17.82
N PRO A 147 -53.07 21.69 18.30
CA PRO A 147 -51.65 21.90 18.03
C PRO A 147 -51.32 21.78 16.55
N GLN A 148 -50.68 22.79 15.97
CA GLN A 148 -50.22 22.77 14.56
C GLN A 148 -49.32 21.57 14.23
N SER A 149 -48.58 21.06 15.23
CA SER A 149 -47.77 19.84 15.12
C SER A 149 -48.61 18.58 14.86
N LEU A 150 -49.83 18.49 15.42
CA LEU A 150 -50.75 17.37 15.18
C LEU A 150 -51.38 17.45 13.79
N ILE A 151 -51.78 18.65 13.37
CA ILE A 151 -52.30 18.92 12.01
C ILE A 151 -51.25 18.53 10.96
N GLN A 152 -49.99 18.98 11.13
CA GLN A 152 -48.90 18.64 10.22
C GLN A 152 -48.61 17.12 10.24
N LYS A 153 -48.55 16.49 11.41
CA LYS A 153 -48.36 15.02 11.52
C LYS A 153 -49.44 14.27 10.74
N HIS A 154 -50.69 14.73 10.76
CA HIS A 154 -51.79 14.13 10.03
C HIS A 154 -51.61 14.26 8.50
N GLN A 155 -51.28 15.46 8.03
CA GLN A 155 -51.00 15.70 6.61
C GLN A 155 -49.79 14.88 6.11
N ASP A 156 -48.70 14.83 6.87
CA ASP A 156 -47.51 14.04 6.57
C ASP A 156 -47.82 12.54 6.48
N THR A 157 -48.63 12.00 7.41
CA THR A 157 -48.99 10.57 7.44
C THR A 157 -49.83 10.20 6.21
N ILE A 158 -50.75 11.07 5.79
CA ILE A 158 -51.54 10.91 4.55
C ILE A 158 -50.64 11.02 3.30
N ALA A 159 -49.71 11.97 3.27
CA ALA A 159 -48.77 12.13 2.16
C ALA A 159 -47.88 10.89 1.96
N LEU A 160 -47.36 10.32 3.06
CA LEU A 160 -46.56 9.09 3.02
C LEU A 160 -47.38 7.87 2.56
N LEU A 161 -48.63 7.72 3.04
CA LEU A 161 -49.52 6.66 2.57
C LEU A 161 -49.75 6.73 1.05
N ASN A 162 -50.00 7.94 0.52
CA ASN A 162 -50.15 8.17 -0.91
C ASN A 162 -48.88 7.82 -1.70
N GLN A 163 -47.68 8.15 -1.19
CA GLN A 163 -46.41 7.83 -1.85
C GLN A 163 -46.14 6.31 -1.89
N ILE A 164 -46.51 5.57 -0.84
CA ILE A 164 -46.39 4.11 -0.78
C ILE A 164 -47.39 3.44 -1.71
N GLN A 165 -48.66 3.87 -1.72
CA GLN A 165 -49.68 3.36 -2.64
C GLN A 165 -49.34 3.63 -4.12
N GLN A 166 -48.66 4.74 -4.41
CA GLN A 166 -48.13 5.05 -5.75
C GLN A 166 -46.82 4.31 -6.10
N GLY A 167 -46.29 3.49 -5.19
CA GLY A 167 -45.02 2.77 -5.38
C GLY A 167 -43.77 3.66 -5.46
N ARG A 168 -43.88 4.94 -5.08
CA ARG A 168 -42.78 5.91 -5.07
C ARG A 168 -41.87 5.74 -3.85
N GLU A 169 -42.45 5.32 -2.74
CA GLU A 169 -41.74 5.05 -1.48
C GLU A 169 -42.01 3.63 -0.98
N LYS A 170 -41.10 3.15 -0.13
CA LYS A 170 -41.22 1.87 0.59
C LYS A 170 -40.77 2.06 2.03
N MET A 171 -41.34 1.28 2.95
CA MET A 171 -40.95 1.31 4.36
C MET A 171 -39.89 0.25 4.67
N PHE A 172 -38.98 0.60 5.58
CA PHE A 172 -37.96 -0.29 6.12
C PHE A 172 -37.90 -0.14 7.64
N ASP A 173 -37.63 -1.24 8.34
CA ASP A 173 -37.13 -1.20 9.72
C ASP A 173 -35.61 -0.95 9.68
N MET A 174 -35.16 0.13 10.32
CA MET A 174 -33.73 0.44 10.50
C MET A 174 -33.35 0.35 11.99
N SER A 175 -32.26 -0.33 12.31
CA SER A 175 -31.58 -0.24 13.62
C SER A 175 -30.16 0.30 13.41
N LEU A 176 -29.73 1.29 14.21
CA LEU A 176 -28.38 1.84 14.19
C LEU A 176 -27.70 1.68 15.56
N TYR A 177 -26.63 0.89 15.57
CA TYR A 177 -25.82 0.57 16.73
C TYR A 177 -24.36 1.00 16.52
N ILE A 178 -23.71 1.47 17.59
CA ILE A 178 -22.28 1.75 17.62
C ILE A 178 -21.65 1.00 18.79
N ASP A 179 -20.65 0.15 18.54
CA ASP A 179 -19.83 -0.46 19.60
C ASP A 179 -18.57 0.37 19.85
N ALA A 180 -18.55 1.13 20.94
CA ALA A 180 -17.38 1.90 21.37
C ALA A 180 -16.34 0.96 22.01
N LYS A 181 -15.08 1.04 21.59
CA LYS A 181 -14.00 0.12 21.99
C LYS A 181 -12.86 0.85 22.69
N SER A 182 -12.20 0.19 23.64
CA SER A 182 -10.93 0.66 24.22
C SER A 182 -10.19 -0.43 24.99
N TYR A 183 -8.87 -0.31 25.15
CA TYR A 183 -8.10 -1.21 26.01
C TYR A 183 -8.31 -0.96 27.52
N ASP A 184 -8.82 0.21 27.91
CA ASP A 184 -9.08 0.58 29.30
C ASP A 184 -10.46 1.23 29.50
N LYS A 185 -10.96 1.22 30.74
CA LYS A 185 -12.29 1.73 31.07
C LYS A 185 -12.41 3.26 30.96
N LYS A 186 -11.37 4.03 31.31
CA LYS A 186 -11.36 5.50 31.17
C LYS A 186 -11.33 5.90 29.69
N GLY A 187 -10.54 5.19 28.88
CA GLY A 187 -10.56 5.30 27.43
C GLY A 187 -11.96 5.03 26.85
N LEU A 188 -12.60 3.93 27.26
CA LEU A 188 -13.97 3.61 26.86
C LEU A 188 -14.96 4.72 27.24
N ASP A 189 -14.91 5.24 28.47
CA ASP A 189 -15.80 6.31 28.95
C ASP A 189 -15.60 7.63 28.17
N LYS A 190 -14.36 7.97 27.80
CA LYS A 190 -14.03 9.12 26.94
C LYS A 190 -14.56 8.94 25.51
N ILE A 191 -14.34 7.77 24.91
CA ILE A 191 -14.79 7.45 23.54
C ILE A 191 -16.32 7.43 23.47
N THR A 192 -16.97 6.76 24.43
CA THR A 192 -18.44 6.75 24.61
C THR A 192 -19.01 8.16 24.64
N SER A 193 -18.38 9.07 25.39
CA SER A 193 -18.86 10.44 25.56
C SER A 193 -18.75 11.25 24.26
N ARG A 194 -17.66 11.09 23.49
CA ARG A 194 -17.51 11.71 22.17
C ARG A 194 -18.54 11.18 21.16
N ILE A 195 -18.75 9.87 21.11
CA ILE A 195 -19.75 9.25 20.22
C ILE A 195 -21.16 9.76 20.55
N LYS A 196 -21.54 9.77 21.84
CA LYS A 196 -22.85 10.31 22.29
C LYS A 196 -23.03 11.78 21.90
N ALA A 197 -22.00 12.61 22.03
CA ALA A 197 -22.05 14.01 21.63
C ALA A 197 -22.21 14.18 20.10
N SER A 198 -21.50 13.37 19.30
CA SER A 198 -21.61 13.40 17.84
C SER A 198 -23.01 12.97 17.37
N MET A 199 -23.54 11.86 17.90
CA MET A 199 -24.91 11.40 17.65
C MET A 199 -25.95 12.49 17.99
N ALA A 200 -25.82 13.13 19.16
CA ALA A 200 -26.70 14.22 19.56
C ALA A 200 -26.61 15.45 18.62
N SER A 201 -25.42 15.74 18.08
CA SER A 201 -25.21 16.86 17.15
C SER A 201 -25.93 16.70 15.81
N ILE A 202 -26.23 15.46 15.41
CA ILE A 202 -27.07 15.12 14.25
C ILE A 202 -28.47 14.65 14.66
N MET A 203 -28.95 15.10 15.84
CA MET A 203 -30.29 14.85 16.38
C MET A 203 -30.66 13.37 16.60
N ILE A 204 -29.68 12.46 16.63
CA ILE A 204 -29.89 11.08 17.08
C ILE A 204 -29.87 11.07 18.62
N SER A 205 -30.81 10.37 19.25
CA SER A 205 -30.79 10.16 20.71
C SER A 205 -30.05 8.86 21.06
N PRO A 206 -28.83 8.91 21.64
CA PRO A 206 -28.06 7.73 22.00
C PRO A 206 -28.50 7.15 23.35
N LYS A 207 -28.63 5.81 23.43
CA LYS A 207 -28.92 5.09 24.67
C LYS A 207 -27.98 3.89 24.82
N VAL A 208 -27.45 3.67 26.02
CA VAL A 208 -26.74 2.43 26.36
C VAL A 208 -27.81 1.41 26.81
N PRO A 209 -27.94 0.23 26.19
CA PRO A 209 -28.85 -0.82 26.64
C PRO A 209 -28.25 -1.56 27.85
N SER A 210 -28.24 -0.88 29.01
CA SER A 210 -27.74 -1.40 30.28
C SER A 210 -28.36 -2.75 30.65
N TYR A 211 -27.55 -3.63 31.24
CA TYR A 211 -27.82 -5.05 31.52
C TYR A 211 -28.04 -5.95 30.29
N GLN A 212 -28.05 -5.40 29.06
CA GLN A 212 -28.22 -6.16 27.81
C GLN A 212 -26.95 -6.15 26.93
N MET A 213 -25.79 -5.75 27.45
CA MET A 213 -24.52 -5.62 26.71
C MET A 213 -24.11 -6.84 25.88
N TYR A 214 -24.41 -8.06 26.33
CA TYR A 214 -24.10 -9.28 25.57
C TYR A 214 -25.00 -9.45 24.33
N THR A 215 -26.30 -9.19 24.47
CA THR A 215 -27.29 -9.14 23.36
C THR A 215 -26.98 -7.98 22.42
N ALA A 216 -26.54 -6.85 22.99
CA ALA A 216 -26.15 -5.67 22.24
C ALA A 216 -24.91 -5.93 21.35
N LEU A 217 -23.88 -6.58 21.90
CA LEU A 217 -22.71 -7.01 21.13
C LEU A 217 -23.08 -7.94 19.97
N ARG A 218 -23.94 -8.93 20.23
CA ARG A 218 -24.46 -9.86 19.21
C ARG A 218 -25.27 -9.15 18.10
N SER A 219 -25.78 -7.95 18.37
CA SER A 219 -26.45 -7.08 17.38
C SER A 219 -25.49 -6.20 16.57
N VAL A 220 -24.20 -6.15 16.92
CA VAL A 220 -23.15 -5.42 16.17
C VAL A 220 -22.26 -6.36 15.36
N LEU A 221 -22.13 -7.64 15.77
CA LEU A 221 -21.34 -8.65 15.05
C LEU A 221 -21.74 -8.76 13.55
N PRO A 222 -20.77 -9.02 12.64
CA PRO A 222 -20.99 -9.08 11.18
C PRO A 222 -21.71 -10.35 10.69
N ILE A 223 -22.65 -10.86 11.49
CA ILE A 223 -23.44 -12.08 11.24
C ILE A 223 -24.87 -11.78 10.73
N GLY A 224 -25.21 -10.50 10.53
CA GLY A 224 -26.54 -10.08 10.03
C GLY A 224 -27.70 -10.26 11.03
N CYS A 225 -27.39 -10.50 12.31
CA CYS A 225 -28.38 -10.64 13.37
C CYS A 225 -28.54 -9.33 14.15
N ASP A 226 -29.78 -8.95 14.44
CA ASP A 226 -30.15 -7.93 15.42
C ASP A 226 -30.97 -8.65 16.48
N GLU A 227 -30.50 -8.66 17.74
CA GLU A 227 -31.16 -9.28 18.89
C GLU A 227 -31.70 -8.25 19.89
N LEU A 228 -31.31 -6.97 19.77
CA LEU A 228 -31.88 -5.87 20.54
C LEU A 228 -33.24 -5.43 19.98
N HIS A 229 -33.44 -5.57 18.66
CA HIS A 229 -34.67 -5.21 17.95
C HIS A 229 -35.12 -3.75 18.17
N LEU A 230 -34.16 -2.83 18.37
CA LEU A 230 -34.44 -1.40 18.52
C LEU A 230 -34.61 -0.73 17.14
N THR A 231 -35.63 -1.18 16.42
CA THR A 231 -35.93 -0.72 15.06
C THR A 231 -36.68 0.61 15.04
N ARG A 232 -36.52 1.34 13.93
CA ARG A 232 -37.29 2.52 13.56
C ARG A 232 -37.79 2.38 12.13
N ASN A 233 -39.09 2.57 11.92
CA ASN A 233 -39.66 2.61 10.57
C ASN A 233 -39.21 3.90 9.85
N ILE A 234 -38.59 3.74 8.68
CA ILE A 234 -38.11 4.82 7.82
C ILE A 234 -38.54 4.58 6.35
N THR A 235 -38.45 5.62 5.52
CA THR A 235 -38.72 5.51 4.08
C THR A 235 -37.49 5.05 3.30
N SER A 236 -37.66 4.68 2.03
CA SER A 236 -36.58 4.21 1.17
C SER A 236 -35.59 5.33 0.80
N SER A 237 -36.06 6.57 0.66
CA SER A 237 -35.19 7.73 0.47
C SER A 237 -34.32 7.99 1.71
N ALA A 238 -34.90 7.87 2.91
CA ALA A 238 -34.15 8.00 4.17
C ALA A 238 -33.15 6.86 4.35
N ALA A 239 -33.51 5.61 3.99
CA ALA A 239 -32.61 4.47 4.03
C ALA A 239 -31.42 4.63 3.06
N ALA A 240 -31.66 5.16 1.85
CA ALA A 240 -30.61 5.47 0.89
C ALA A 240 -29.68 6.61 1.38
N ALA A 241 -30.24 7.64 2.03
CA ALA A 241 -29.47 8.75 2.59
C ALA A 241 -28.48 8.34 3.70
N CYS A 242 -28.69 7.19 4.35
CA CYS A 242 -27.77 6.63 5.35
C CYS A 242 -26.45 6.08 4.78
N PHE A 243 -26.34 5.87 3.46
CA PHE A 243 -25.10 5.35 2.86
C PHE A 243 -24.01 6.44 2.75
N PRO A 244 -22.77 6.19 3.23
CA PRO A 244 -21.71 7.20 3.30
C PRO A 244 -20.91 7.28 1.99
N PHE A 245 -21.51 7.83 0.93
CA PHE A 245 -20.87 8.02 -0.38
C PHE A 245 -19.72 9.05 -0.41
N ALA A 246 -19.22 9.50 0.74
CA ALA A 246 -18.28 10.61 0.89
C ALA A 246 -16.79 10.22 0.95
N ILE A 247 -16.45 8.92 1.00
CA ILE A 247 -15.06 8.47 1.18
C ILE A 247 -14.32 8.48 -0.16
N THR A 248 -13.66 9.60 -0.48
CA THR A 248 -12.70 9.73 -1.59
C THR A 248 -11.30 9.19 -1.22
N SER A 249 -11.23 7.91 -0.84
CA SER A 249 -9.97 7.17 -0.89
C SER A 249 -9.61 6.85 -2.34
N LEU A 250 -8.35 7.04 -2.74
CA LEU A 250 -7.83 6.27 -3.88
C LEU A 250 -7.91 4.78 -3.50
N GLU A 251 -8.42 3.96 -4.40
CA GLU A 251 -9.01 2.67 -4.03
C GLU A 251 -7.96 1.61 -3.63
N HIS A 252 -8.23 0.93 -2.52
CA HIS A 252 -8.14 -0.52 -2.20
C HIS A 252 -6.98 -1.44 -2.70
N HIS A 253 -6.16 -1.05 -3.66
CA HIS A 253 -5.00 -1.79 -4.18
C HIS A 253 -3.76 -0.89 -4.21
N ALA A 254 -3.44 -0.32 -3.05
CA ALA A 254 -2.32 0.57 -2.82
C ALA A 254 -0.97 -0.09 -3.16
N THR A 255 -0.46 0.24 -4.34
CA THR A 255 0.91 -0.03 -4.81
C THR A 255 1.65 1.30 -4.93
N GLY A 256 2.99 1.25 -4.97
CA GLY A 256 3.83 2.44 -4.97
C GLY A 256 4.02 3.04 -3.57
N ILE A 257 4.35 4.33 -3.52
CA ILE A 257 4.88 4.98 -2.31
C ILE A 257 3.82 5.72 -1.51
N LEU A 258 3.99 5.76 -0.18
CA LEU A 258 3.32 6.74 0.66
C LEU A 258 3.77 8.14 0.25
N ILE A 259 2.86 9.02 -0.15
CA ILE A 259 3.16 10.44 -0.44
C ILE A 259 2.88 11.31 0.81
N GLY A 260 1.84 10.96 1.57
CA GLY A 260 1.44 11.68 2.77
C GLY A 260 0.14 11.13 3.35
N PHE A 261 -0.57 11.93 4.13
CA PHE A 261 -1.86 11.57 4.72
C PHE A 261 -2.88 12.67 4.43
N ASN A 262 -4.15 12.30 4.24
CA ASN A 262 -5.25 13.24 4.05
C ASN A 262 -5.45 14.11 5.32
N GLN A 263 -5.51 15.44 5.16
CA GLN A 263 -5.56 16.36 6.30
C GLN A 263 -6.88 16.32 7.10
N VAL A 264 -7.97 15.83 6.52
CA VAL A 264 -9.30 15.80 7.16
C VAL A 264 -9.48 14.57 8.04
N ASN A 265 -9.08 13.39 7.54
CA ASN A 265 -9.37 12.09 8.16
C ASN A 265 -8.12 11.26 8.52
N ASN A 266 -6.92 11.80 8.28
CA ASN A 266 -5.64 11.16 8.61
C ASN A 266 -5.37 9.81 7.90
N ILE A 267 -6.10 9.49 6.82
CA ILE A 267 -5.89 8.26 6.04
C ILE A 267 -4.60 8.39 5.20
N PRO A 268 -3.71 7.38 5.17
CA PRO A 268 -2.51 7.39 4.34
C PRO A 268 -2.88 7.39 2.84
N ILE A 269 -2.18 8.24 2.07
CA ILE A 269 -2.32 8.33 0.62
C ILE A 269 -1.07 7.74 -0.03
N VAL A 270 -1.24 6.54 -0.58
CA VAL A 270 -0.24 5.78 -1.34
C VAL A 270 -0.55 5.89 -2.83
N ILE A 271 0.47 6.17 -3.65
CA ILE A 271 0.35 6.28 -5.12
C ILE A 271 1.58 5.66 -5.78
N ASP A 272 1.34 4.89 -6.84
CA ASP A 272 2.32 4.55 -7.86
C ASP A 272 2.14 5.47 -9.07
N PRO A 273 3.06 6.41 -9.36
CA PRO A 273 2.95 7.24 -10.56
C PRO A 273 2.93 6.42 -11.86
N PHE A 274 3.58 5.25 -11.90
CA PHE A 274 3.72 4.46 -13.12
C PHE A 274 2.43 3.76 -13.55
N GLU A 275 1.47 3.55 -12.63
CA GLU A 275 0.17 2.95 -12.93
C GLU A 275 -0.88 3.99 -13.39
N LEU A 276 -0.60 5.30 -13.26
CA LEU A 276 -1.46 6.37 -13.75
C LEU A 276 -1.39 6.55 -15.29
N SER A 277 -2.34 7.29 -15.86
CA SER A 277 -2.37 7.64 -17.29
C SER A 277 -1.14 8.39 -17.80
N ASN A 278 -0.35 9.00 -16.90
CA ASN A 278 0.98 9.54 -17.22
C ASN A 278 1.88 9.60 -15.95
N PRO A 279 3.06 8.95 -15.95
CA PRO A 279 3.94 8.88 -14.76
C PRO A 279 4.63 10.19 -14.39
N ASN A 280 4.57 11.22 -15.22
CA ASN A 280 5.22 12.49 -14.92
C ASN A 280 4.50 13.24 -13.78
N VAL A 281 5.29 13.86 -12.90
CA VAL A 281 4.83 14.63 -11.73
C VAL A 281 5.20 16.10 -11.90
N LEU A 282 4.27 17.02 -11.60
CA LEU A 282 4.53 18.46 -11.50
C LEU A 282 4.52 18.90 -10.04
N VAL A 283 5.58 19.59 -9.58
CA VAL A 283 5.67 20.11 -8.20
C VAL A 283 5.83 21.62 -8.22
N LEU A 284 4.81 22.31 -7.70
CA LEU A 284 4.73 23.77 -7.66
C LEU A 284 4.78 24.26 -6.21
N GLY A 285 5.55 25.31 -5.95
CA GLY A 285 5.65 25.92 -4.63
C GLY A 285 6.85 26.87 -4.51
N THR A 286 6.76 27.79 -3.56
CA THR A 286 7.77 28.84 -3.33
C THR A 286 9.07 28.31 -2.74
N SER A 287 10.11 29.15 -2.77
CA SER A 287 11.32 28.95 -1.96
C SER A 287 10.95 28.73 -0.49
N GLY A 288 11.56 27.72 0.14
CA GLY A 288 11.21 27.32 1.51
C GLY A 288 9.82 26.67 1.69
N GLY A 289 9.02 26.52 0.63
CA GLY A 289 7.68 25.90 0.68
C GLY A 289 7.66 24.39 0.98
N GLY A 290 8.83 23.74 1.05
CA GLY A 290 9.01 22.32 1.37
C GLY A 290 9.20 21.40 0.15
N LYS A 291 9.36 21.94 -1.06
CA LYS A 291 9.49 21.18 -2.32
C LYS A 291 10.59 20.12 -2.28
N SER A 292 11.82 20.52 -2.00
CA SER A 292 12.98 19.62 -1.98
C SER A 292 12.85 18.55 -0.90
N TYR A 293 12.26 18.88 0.26
CA TYR A 293 11.96 17.92 1.32
C TYR A 293 10.93 16.87 0.85
N CYS A 294 9.86 17.32 0.20
CA CYS A 294 8.83 16.45 -0.38
C CYS A 294 9.42 15.51 -1.44
N ILE A 295 10.19 16.03 -2.40
CA ILE A 295 10.79 15.20 -3.45
C ILE A 295 11.89 14.28 -2.90
N LYS A 296 12.75 14.72 -1.98
CA LYS A 296 13.74 13.83 -1.33
C LYS A 296 13.08 12.65 -0.61
N LEU A 297 11.93 12.88 0.04
CA LEU A 297 11.13 11.82 0.66
C LEU A 297 10.55 10.84 -0.38
N MET A 298 9.98 11.36 -1.48
CA MET A 298 9.46 10.52 -2.57
C MET A 298 10.57 9.71 -3.24
N LEU A 299 11.69 10.33 -3.61
CA LEU A 299 12.83 9.67 -4.26
C LEU A 299 13.42 8.56 -3.40
N MET A 300 13.55 8.79 -2.09
CA MET A 300 14.01 7.77 -1.15
C MET A 300 13.10 6.53 -1.16
N ARG A 301 11.77 6.74 -1.09
CA ARG A 301 10.78 5.66 -1.10
C ARG A 301 10.78 4.92 -2.47
N GLU A 302 10.82 5.64 -3.58
CA GLU A 302 10.90 5.07 -4.94
C GLU A 302 12.20 4.27 -5.18
N PHE A 303 13.33 4.72 -4.62
CA PHE A 303 14.61 4.01 -4.72
C PHE A 303 14.59 2.65 -4.00
N MET A 304 13.91 2.59 -2.86
CA MET A 304 13.67 1.38 -2.07
C MET A 304 12.74 0.41 -2.80
N GLU A 305 11.71 0.91 -3.51
CA GLU A 305 10.88 0.15 -4.46
C GLU A 305 11.61 -0.24 -5.77
N GLY A 306 12.94 -0.02 -5.85
CA GLY A 306 13.78 -0.55 -6.91
C GLY A 306 13.92 0.34 -8.16
N VAL A 307 13.36 1.56 -8.16
CA VAL A 307 13.47 2.51 -9.27
C VAL A 307 14.90 3.03 -9.43
N ASP A 308 15.38 3.25 -10.66
CA ASP A 308 16.66 3.97 -10.89
C ASP A 308 16.37 5.49 -11.00
N ILE A 309 17.16 6.32 -10.31
CA ILE A 309 16.91 7.76 -10.12
C ILE A 309 18.05 8.60 -10.72
N ASN A 310 17.70 9.63 -11.48
CA ASN A 310 18.62 10.66 -11.97
C ASN A 310 18.07 12.04 -11.58
N VAL A 311 18.91 12.96 -11.10
CA VAL A 311 18.52 14.30 -10.66
C VAL A 311 19.38 15.36 -11.35
N ILE A 312 18.76 16.31 -12.04
CA ILE A 312 19.42 17.52 -12.55
C ILE A 312 19.32 18.59 -11.45
N ASP A 313 20.48 18.99 -10.90
CA ASP A 313 20.56 19.67 -9.60
C ASP A 313 21.32 21.01 -9.71
N PRO A 314 20.62 22.11 -10.09
CA PRO A 314 21.24 23.44 -10.25
C PRO A 314 21.64 24.12 -8.95
N GLN A 315 21.33 23.51 -7.80
CA GLN A 315 21.66 24.04 -6.46
C GLN A 315 22.47 23.03 -5.61
N ALA A 316 22.83 21.88 -6.17
CA ALA A 316 23.46 20.72 -5.51
C ALA A 316 22.76 20.25 -4.21
N GLU A 317 21.44 20.42 -4.09
CA GLU A 317 20.66 20.08 -2.89
C GLU A 317 20.54 18.57 -2.64
N TYR A 318 20.61 17.75 -3.68
CA TYR A 318 20.41 16.29 -3.62
C TYR A 318 21.72 15.52 -3.48
N THR A 319 22.86 16.23 -3.49
CA THR A 319 24.23 15.71 -3.30
C THR A 319 24.34 14.75 -2.12
N ASP A 320 23.88 15.14 -0.92
CA ASP A 320 24.08 14.34 0.28
C ASP A 320 23.07 13.19 0.41
N LEU A 321 21.86 13.34 -0.16
CA LEU A 321 20.93 12.22 -0.31
C LEU A 321 21.53 11.15 -1.24
N THR A 322 22.10 11.59 -2.37
CA THR A 322 22.75 10.72 -3.36
C THR A 322 23.88 9.91 -2.72
N LYS A 323 24.78 10.58 -1.97
CA LYS A 323 25.88 9.91 -1.24
C LYS A 323 25.38 8.89 -0.20
N ARG A 324 24.30 9.19 0.53
CA ARG A 324 23.73 8.27 1.55
C ARG A 324 23.17 6.97 0.96
N PHE A 325 22.80 6.96 -0.33
CA PHE A 325 22.32 5.78 -1.06
C PHE A 325 23.38 5.16 -1.99
N GLU A 326 24.67 5.38 -1.69
CA GLU A 326 25.83 4.93 -2.50
C GLU A 326 25.75 5.39 -3.97
N GLY A 327 25.04 6.49 -4.19
CA GLY A 327 24.82 7.10 -5.48
C GLY A 327 26.01 7.92 -5.97
N LYS A 328 26.02 8.17 -7.28
CA LYS A 328 27.08 8.90 -7.96
C LYS A 328 26.71 10.38 -8.13
N VAL A 329 27.42 11.27 -7.46
CA VAL A 329 27.34 12.72 -7.72
C VAL A 329 28.29 13.07 -8.85
N ILE A 330 27.76 13.69 -9.90
CA ILE A 330 28.46 14.07 -11.12
C ILE A 330 28.48 15.59 -11.20
N ARG A 331 29.57 16.21 -10.77
CA ARG A 331 29.78 17.66 -10.88
C ARG A 331 30.19 18.00 -12.32
N ILE A 332 29.39 18.86 -12.97
CA ILE A 332 29.69 19.43 -14.29
C ILE A 332 29.99 20.92 -14.09
N ALA A 333 31.27 21.27 -14.23
CA ALA A 333 31.80 22.61 -14.00
C ALA A 333 32.96 22.91 -14.97
N PRO A 334 33.35 24.19 -15.18
CA PRO A 334 34.42 24.56 -16.12
C PRO A 334 35.81 23.98 -15.78
N ASP A 335 36.03 23.60 -14.53
CA ASP A 335 37.23 22.96 -13.99
C ASP A 335 37.15 21.41 -13.94
N SER A 336 36.04 20.82 -14.38
CA SER A 336 35.78 19.38 -14.27
C SER A 336 36.10 18.59 -15.55
N ASP A 337 36.59 17.36 -15.38
CA ASP A 337 36.77 16.39 -16.49
C ASP A 337 35.44 15.85 -17.06
N THR A 338 34.31 16.08 -16.40
CA THR A 338 33.03 15.42 -16.73
C THR A 338 32.14 16.32 -17.58
N VAL A 339 31.97 15.96 -18.85
CA VAL A 339 31.40 16.84 -19.88
C VAL A 339 30.45 16.12 -20.83
N ILE A 340 29.43 16.83 -21.31
CA ILE A 340 28.57 16.43 -22.43
C ILE A 340 28.90 17.29 -23.65
N ASN A 341 29.24 16.65 -24.76
CA ASN A 341 29.37 17.35 -26.05
C ASN A 341 27.97 17.59 -26.65
N PRO A 342 27.59 18.84 -27.01
CA PRO A 342 26.31 19.08 -27.67
C PRO A 342 26.14 18.35 -29.01
N LEU A 343 27.23 18.09 -29.75
CA LEU A 343 27.21 17.39 -31.04
C LEU A 343 27.40 15.86 -30.93
N ASP A 344 27.36 15.28 -29.73
CA ASP A 344 27.26 13.83 -29.56
C ASP A 344 25.85 13.35 -29.95
N LEU A 345 25.76 12.31 -30.79
CA LEU A 345 24.49 11.69 -31.18
C LEU A 345 23.77 11.02 -30.01
N MET A 346 24.48 10.61 -28.95
CA MET A 346 23.94 9.99 -27.72
C MET A 346 23.11 8.70 -27.96
N GLY A 347 23.18 8.13 -29.16
CA GLY A 347 22.37 7.00 -29.63
C GLY A 347 21.02 7.37 -30.27
N GLN A 348 20.85 8.61 -30.70
CA GLN A 348 19.81 9.05 -31.65
C GLN A 348 20.21 8.73 -33.10
N SER A 349 19.29 8.96 -34.03
CA SER A 349 19.64 9.14 -35.44
C SER A 349 20.22 10.53 -35.70
N TYR A 350 20.92 10.69 -36.83
CA TYR A 350 21.42 11.99 -37.26
C TYR A 350 20.31 13.05 -37.33
N ASP A 351 19.18 12.77 -38.00
CA ASP A 351 18.08 13.74 -38.13
C ASP A 351 17.34 14.01 -36.80
N GLU A 352 17.27 13.03 -35.86
CA GLU A 352 16.81 13.32 -34.49
C GLU A 352 17.76 14.30 -33.79
N LYS A 353 19.08 14.10 -33.92
CA LYS A 353 20.07 14.97 -33.29
C LYS A 353 20.12 16.37 -33.91
N LYS A 354 19.98 16.51 -35.24
CA LYS A 354 19.91 17.80 -35.92
C LYS A 354 18.74 18.66 -35.39
N LEU A 355 17.57 18.06 -35.24
CA LEU A 355 16.39 18.73 -34.64
C LEU A 355 16.61 19.09 -33.16
N SER A 356 17.37 18.28 -32.42
CA SER A 356 17.74 18.60 -31.04
C SER A 356 18.76 19.73 -30.96
N LEU A 357 19.78 19.76 -31.83
CA LEU A 357 20.74 20.86 -31.92
C LEU A 357 20.08 22.20 -32.25
N LEU A 358 19.12 22.24 -33.16
CA LEU A 358 18.33 23.45 -33.41
C LEU A 358 17.51 23.87 -32.18
N SER A 359 17.07 22.93 -31.35
CA SER A 359 16.37 23.20 -30.08
C SER A 359 17.35 23.73 -29.02
N PHE A 360 18.54 23.12 -28.89
CA PHE A 360 19.65 23.57 -28.06
C PHE A 360 20.10 25.00 -28.42
N PHE A 361 20.23 25.30 -29.71
CA PHE A 361 20.52 26.67 -30.16
C PHE A 361 19.37 27.63 -29.91
N ARG A 362 18.10 27.19 -29.85
CA ARG A 362 16.99 28.04 -29.37
C ARG A 362 17.09 28.34 -27.87
N VAL A 363 17.49 27.36 -27.04
CA VAL A 363 17.79 27.58 -25.60
C VAL A 363 18.90 28.61 -25.41
N LEU A 364 19.97 28.52 -26.21
CA LEU A 364 21.14 29.41 -26.12
C LEU A 364 20.93 30.79 -26.76
N MET A 365 20.20 30.85 -27.88
CA MET A 365 20.10 32.05 -28.71
C MET A 365 18.78 32.82 -28.57
N GLY A 366 17.78 32.22 -27.92
CA GLY A 366 16.40 32.68 -27.98
C GLY A 366 15.74 32.28 -29.29
N GLU A 367 14.71 33.01 -29.70
CA GLU A 367 14.01 32.76 -30.96
C GLU A 367 14.95 32.96 -32.17
N LEU A 368 15.14 31.90 -32.96
CA LEU A 368 15.98 31.88 -34.16
C LEU A 368 15.18 32.40 -35.37
N THR A 369 15.73 33.33 -36.15
CA THR A 369 15.11 33.72 -37.43
C THR A 369 15.24 32.59 -38.46
N GLU A 370 14.38 32.60 -39.50
CA GLU A 370 14.43 31.62 -40.59
C GLU A 370 15.82 31.53 -41.23
N THR A 371 16.50 32.67 -41.43
CA THR A 371 17.86 32.72 -41.99
C THR A 371 18.92 32.20 -41.01
N GLN A 372 18.81 32.48 -39.71
CA GLN A 372 19.70 31.87 -38.71
C GLN A 372 19.50 30.35 -38.64
N ARG A 373 18.25 29.89 -38.71
CA ARG A 373 17.91 28.48 -38.74
C ARG A 373 18.50 27.80 -39.98
N ALA A 374 18.34 28.37 -41.17
CA ALA A 374 18.90 27.82 -42.40
C ALA A 374 20.43 27.71 -42.35
N ILE A 375 21.12 28.78 -41.92
CA ILE A 375 22.59 28.77 -41.77
C ILE A 375 23.04 27.71 -40.76
N LEU A 376 22.35 27.56 -39.62
CA LEU A 376 22.63 26.47 -38.69
C LEU A 376 22.35 25.09 -39.30
N ASP A 377 21.28 24.93 -40.07
CA ASP A 377 20.93 23.65 -40.70
C ASP A 377 22.01 23.20 -41.72
N ASP A 378 22.47 24.11 -42.57
CA ASP A 378 23.52 23.87 -43.58
C ASP A 378 24.91 23.64 -42.93
N CYS A 379 25.29 24.46 -41.95
CA CYS A 379 26.57 24.32 -41.26
C CYS A 379 26.60 23.05 -40.39
N ILE A 380 25.49 22.64 -39.76
CA ILE A 380 25.43 21.38 -39.01
C ILE A 380 25.60 20.18 -39.95
N ASP A 381 24.92 20.14 -41.11
CA ASP A 381 25.15 19.05 -42.09
C ASP A 381 26.63 18.98 -42.50
N SER A 382 27.25 20.13 -42.83
CA SER A 382 28.67 20.22 -43.17
C SER A 382 29.59 19.68 -42.06
N THR A 383 29.33 20.07 -40.81
CA THR A 383 30.13 19.70 -39.63
C THR A 383 30.12 18.19 -39.38
N TYR A 384 28.97 17.53 -39.56
CA TYR A 384 28.88 16.09 -39.41
C TYR A 384 29.42 15.33 -40.63
N GLU A 385 29.26 15.86 -41.85
CA GLU A 385 29.83 15.26 -43.06
C GLU A 385 31.36 15.25 -43.05
N ASP A 386 32.03 16.30 -42.57
CA ASP A 386 33.49 16.33 -42.39
C ASP A 386 33.97 15.38 -41.26
N ALA A 387 33.16 15.18 -40.20
CA ALA A 387 33.35 14.09 -39.24
C ALA A 387 33.01 12.69 -39.83
N GLY A 388 32.52 12.64 -41.07
CA GLY A 388 32.12 11.43 -41.79
C GLY A 388 30.84 10.78 -41.27
N ILE A 389 30.04 11.48 -40.48
CA ILE A 389 28.75 11.05 -39.94
C ILE A 389 27.65 11.51 -40.91
N THR A 390 26.79 10.59 -41.33
CA THR A 390 25.73 10.86 -42.31
C THR A 390 24.42 10.21 -41.89
N ARG A 391 23.42 10.18 -42.79
CA ARG A 391 22.15 9.47 -42.56
C ARG A 391 22.27 7.94 -42.52
N ASP A 392 23.41 7.34 -42.89
CA ASP A 392 23.64 5.88 -42.73
C ASP A 392 23.93 5.56 -41.24
N PRO A 393 23.11 4.72 -40.57
CA PRO A 393 23.33 4.31 -39.18
C PRO A 393 24.70 3.69 -38.88
N ARG A 394 25.38 3.13 -39.88
CA ARG A 394 26.73 2.58 -39.74
C ARG A 394 27.79 3.66 -39.42
N THR A 395 27.50 4.92 -39.74
CA THR A 395 28.40 6.04 -39.46
C THR A 395 28.28 6.58 -38.04
N TRP A 396 27.16 6.32 -37.34
CA TRP A 396 26.83 6.91 -36.03
C TRP A 396 27.71 6.42 -34.86
N ALA A 397 28.58 5.43 -35.11
CA ALA A 397 29.62 4.99 -34.17
C ALA A 397 30.97 5.72 -34.35
N LYS A 398 31.09 6.63 -35.34
CA LYS A 398 32.27 7.48 -35.50
C LYS A 398 32.35 8.52 -34.38
N LYS A 399 33.56 9.06 -34.20
CA LYS A 399 33.86 10.14 -33.26
C LYS A 399 33.07 11.40 -33.66
N PRO A 400 32.18 11.95 -32.80
CA PRO A 400 31.38 13.12 -33.15
C PRO A 400 32.24 14.40 -33.15
N PRO A 401 31.86 15.40 -33.97
CA PRO A 401 32.48 16.73 -33.98
C PRO A 401 32.20 17.49 -32.67
N ILE A 402 32.83 18.65 -32.48
CA ILE A 402 32.69 19.55 -31.33
C ILE A 402 32.18 20.94 -31.77
N LEU A 403 32.04 21.87 -30.82
CA LEU A 403 31.46 23.20 -31.07
C LEU A 403 32.39 24.12 -31.87
N GLU A 404 33.70 23.90 -31.79
CA GLU A 404 34.75 24.59 -32.55
C GLU A 404 34.72 24.20 -34.04
N ASP A 405 34.47 22.94 -34.37
CA ASP A 405 34.26 22.49 -35.75
C ASP A 405 33.08 23.25 -36.39
N LEU A 406 31.93 23.30 -35.70
CA LEU A 406 30.75 24.06 -36.15
C LEU A 406 31.01 25.57 -36.23
N TYR A 407 31.78 26.12 -35.29
CA TYR A 407 32.17 27.53 -35.31
C TYR A 407 32.99 27.87 -36.56
N ASP A 408 33.92 27.01 -36.96
CA ASP A 408 34.75 27.19 -38.15
C ASP A 408 33.97 27.02 -39.47
N HIS A 409 32.86 26.27 -39.49
CA HIS A 409 31.93 26.30 -40.64
C HIS A 409 31.11 27.59 -40.74
N VAL A 410 30.72 28.22 -39.62
CA VAL A 410 29.94 29.47 -39.65
C VAL A 410 30.85 30.71 -39.84
N LEU A 411 32.09 30.67 -39.36
CA LEU A 411 33.00 31.82 -39.37
C LEU A 411 33.27 32.42 -40.78
N PRO A 412 33.43 31.64 -41.87
CA PRO A 412 33.54 32.19 -43.23
C PRO A 412 32.32 33.03 -43.66
N LEU A 413 31.12 32.68 -43.19
CA LEU A 413 29.88 33.39 -43.54
C LEU A 413 29.84 34.82 -42.97
N THR A 414 30.60 35.10 -41.91
CA THR A 414 30.78 36.47 -41.39
C THR A 414 31.64 37.37 -42.29
N ARG A 415 32.12 36.86 -43.43
CA ARG A 415 32.84 37.62 -44.47
C ARG A 415 32.00 37.82 -45.74
N SER A 416 30.71 37.50 -45.72
CA SER A 416 29.82 37.69 -46.86
C SER A 416 29.45 39.16 -47.06
N ASP A 417 29.61 39.68 -48.28
CA ASP A 417 29.10 41.01 -48.65
C ASP A 417 27.56 41.10 -48.61
N LYS A 418 26.87 39.95 -48.52
CA LYS A 418 25.42 39.88 -48.41
C LYS A 418 25.00 40.05 -46.97
N ASP A 419 24.48 41.23 -46.66
CA ASP A 419 23.98 41.66 -45.35
C ASP A 419 22.98 40.66 -44.70
N ILE A 420 22.17 39.99 -45.52
CA ILE A 420 21.22 38.93 -45.13
C ILE A 420 21.90 37.63 -44.64
N ILE A 421 23.16 37.36 -45.01
CA ILE A 421 23.96 36.24 -44.51
C ILE A 421 24.85 36.71 -43.36
N TYR A 422 25.53 37.85 -43.55
CA TYR A 422 26.46 38.45 -42.60
C TYR A 422 25.85 38.67 -41.20
N LYS A 423 24.69 39.32 -41.11
CA LYS A 423 24.07 39.65 -39.82
C LYS A 423 23.64 38.40 -39.03
N PRO A 424 22.92 37.42 -39.62
CA PRO A 424 22.68 36.11 -38.98
C PRO A 424 23.95 35.37 -38.57
N ALA A 425 24.97 35.26 -39.45
CA ALA A 425 26.21 34.55 -39.15
C ALA A 425 26.98 35.19 -37.99
N MET A 426 27.09 36.53 -37.96
CA MET A 426 27.70 37.26 -36.84
C MET A 426 26.95 37.06 -35.52
N SER A 427 25.61 36.98 -35.55
CA SER A 427 24.79 36.69 -34.38
C SER A 427 25.06 35.28 -33.82
N ILE A 428 25.13 34.28 -34.72
CA ILE A 428 25.48 32.89 -34.37
C ILE A 428 26.90 32.82 -33.78
N ILE A 429 27.90 33.34 -34.48
CA ILE A 429 29.31 33.35 -34.04
C ILE A 429 29.49 34.05 -32.69
N THR A 430 28.82 35.17 -32.46
CA THR A 430 28.88 35.90 -31.18
C THR A 430 28.36 35.04 -30.02
N ARG A 431 27.38 34.16 -30.25
CA ARG A 431 26.80 33.27 -29.23
C ARG A 431 27.49 31.90 -29.13
N LEU A 432 28.19 31.45 -30.16
CA LEU A 432 29.06 30.27 -30.12
C LEU A 432 30.42 30.59 -29.46
N LYS A 433 30.96 31.80 -29.62
CA LYS A 433 32.27 32.21 -29.10
C LYS A 433 32.51 31.90 -27.60
N PRO A 434 31.54 32.04 -26.67
CA PRO A 434 31.69 31.61 -25.27
C PRO A 434 32.03 30.12 -25.07
N PHE A 435 31.70 29.27 -26.05
CA PHE A 435 31.95 27.83 -26.04
C PHE A 435 33.25 27.43 -26.74
N VAL A 436 33.89 28.34 -27.49
CA VAL A 436 35.19 28.07 -28.14
C VAL A 436 36.33 28.74 -27.38
N THR A 437 36.14 30.02 -27.00
CA THR A 437 37.18 30.84 -26.35
C THR A 437 36.77 31.45 -25.01
N GLY A 438 35.59 31.10 -24.46
CA GLY A 438 35.05 31.68 -23.24
C GLY A 438 34.84 30.68 -22.10
N GLY A 439 34.09 31.08 -21.07
CA GLY A 439 33.86 30.28 -19.86
C GLY A 439 33.06 28.99 -20.06
N LEU A 440 32.44 28.78 -21.23
CA LEU A 440 31.75 27.53 -21.59
C LEU A 440 32.61 26.60 -22.47
N ARG A 441 33.89 26.95 -22.69
CA ARG A 441 34.87 26.15 -23.47
C ARG A 441 35.03 24.72 -22.98
N PHE A 442 34.75 24.44 -21.70
CA PHE A 442 34.81 23.08 -21.17
C PHE A 442 33.86 22.11 -21.92
N LEU A 443 32.79 22.59 -22.55
CA LEU A 443 31.87 21.80 -23.39
C LEU A 443 32.43 21.45 -24.78
N ASN A 444 33.48 22.11 -25.22
CA ASN A 444 34.13 21.88 -26.52
C ASN A 444 35.15 20.74 -26.43
N GLN A 445 34.67 19.58 -26.02
CA GLN A 445 35.39 18.30 -26.02
C GLN A 445 34.36 17.16 -26.07
N HIS A 446 34.79 15.96 -26.44
CA HIS A 446 33.89 14.80 -26.55
C HIS A 446 33.36 14.37 -25.17
N THR A 447 32.16 13.76 -25.16
CA THR A 447 31.44 13.36 -23.95
C THR A 447 32.26 12.43 -23.06
N LYS A 448 32.36 12.77 -21.78
CA LYS A 448 33.05 12.05 -20.70
C LYS A 448 32.12 11.84 -19.50
N ILE A 449 30.93 11.27 -19.73
CA ILE A 449 29.94 11.02 -18.67
C ILE A 449 29.68 9.52 -18.56
N ASP A 450 29.89 8.98 -17.37
CA ASP A 450 29.46 7.63 -17.02
C ASP A 450 28.29 7.68 -16.01
N LEU A 451 27.22 6.95 -16.34
CA LEU A 451 25.99 6.77 -15.57
C LEU A 451 25.78 5.30 -15.14
N ASP A 452 26.83 4.59 -14.77
CA ASP A 452 26.73 3.25 -14.19
C ASP A 452 26.52 3.31 -12.66
N ASN A 453 25.36 3.85 -12.26
CA ASN A 453 24.84 3.80 -10.89
C ASN A 453 23.30 3.86 -10.92
N ARG A 454 22.63 3.36 -9.89
CA ARG A 454 21.16 3.43 -9.75
C ARG A 454 20.65 4.78 -9.24
N PHE A 455 21.45 5.55 -8.48
CA PHE A 455 21.12 6.90 -8.02
C PHE A 455 22.20 7.86 -8.52
N ILE A 456 21.82 8.85 -9.31
CA ILE A 456 22.73 9.85 -9.86
C ILE A 456 22.19 11.25 -9.61
N SER A 457 23.04 12.16 -9.14
CA SER A 457 22.75 13.61 -9.16
C SER A 457 23.80 14.34 -9.98
N PHE A 458 23.35 15.24 -10.85
CA PHE A 458 24.18 16.10 -11.68
C PHE A 458 24.25 17.49 -11.04
N ASP A 459 25.32 17.72 -10.28
CA ASP A 459 25.61 19.02 -9.70
C ASP A 459 26.09 19.96 -10.80
N ILE A 460 25.30 21.00 -11.07
CA ILE A 460 25.61 22.07 -12.04
C ILE A 460 25.63 23.45 -11.37
N ARG A 461 25.79 23.51 -10.04
CA ARG A 461 25.74 24.76 -9.26
C ARG A 461 26.76 25.79 -9.74
N ASP A 462 27.96 25.33 -10.11
CA ASP A 462 29.09 26.16 -10.55
C ASP A 462 29.03 26.60 -12.02
N ILE A 463 27.97 26.24 -12.75
CA ILE A 463 27.72 26.73 -14.12
C ILE A 463 27.21 28.18 -14.06
N PRO A 464 27.73 29.13 -14.87
CA PRO A 464 27.16 30.47 -14.97
C PRO A 464 25.69 30.41 -15.42
N ASP A 465 24.81 31.25 -14.86
CA ASP A 465 23.35 31.12 -15.06
C ASP A 465 22.92 31.17 -16.54
N VAL A 466 23.62 31.98 -17.36
CA VAL A 466 23.45 32.07 -18.82
C VAL A 466 23.65 30.71 -19.52
N GLY A 467 24.45 29.81 -18.94
CA GLY A 467 24.68 28.45 -19.41
C GLY A 467 23.79 27.38 -18.75
N LYS A 468 23.17 27.62 -17.58
CA LYS A 468 22.47 26.58 -16.81
C LYS A 468 21.37 25.88 -17.61
N GLY A 469 20.41 26.61 -18.18
CA GLY A 469 19.34 26.02 -19.00
C GLY A 469 19.86 25.21 -20.20
N THR A 470 20.99 25.63 -20.77
CA THR A 470 21.68 24.94 -21.87
C THR A 470 22.28 23.60 -21.40
N ILE A 471 22.91 23.55 -20.22
CA ILE A 471 23.40 22.31 -19.60
C ILE A 471 22.25 21.38 -19.21
N MET A 472 21.18 21.92 -18.61
CA MET A 472 20.00 21.15 -18.19
C MET A 472 19.29 20.50 -19.38
N PHE A 473 19.24 21.18 -20.54
CA PHE A 473 18.74 20.60 -21.79
C PHE A 473 19.60 19.39 -22.24
N LEU A 474 20.93 19.54 -22.28
CA LEU A 474 21.85 18.45 -22.64
C LEU A 474 21.73 17.25 -21.70
N LEU A 475 21.63 17.51 -20.40
CA LEU A 475 21.43 16.47 -19.39
C LEU A 475 20.11 15.73 -19.61
N LEU A 476 18.99 16.45 -19.74
CA LEU A 476 17.69 15.86 -19.95
C LEU A 476 17.65 15.02 -21.24
N GLU A 477 18.29 15.49 -22.31
CA GLU A 477 18.47 14.72 -23.55
C GLU A 477 19.29 13.43 -23.33
N TYR A 478 20.48 13.56 -22.73
CA TYR A 478 21.42 12.45 -22.55
C TYR A 478 20.82 11.35 -21.65
N ILE A 479 20.19 11.76 -20.54
CA ILE A 479 19.45 10.89 -19.62
C ILE A 479 18.33 10.18 -20.37
N TYR A 480 17.44 10.91 -21.05
CA TYR A 480 16.31 10.35 -21.80
C TYR A 480 16.75 9.34 -22.87
N ASN A 481 17.78 9.65 -23.66
CA ASN A 481 18.28 8.74 -24.70
C ASN A 481 18.99 7.50 -24.15
N ARG A 482 19.68 7.59 -22.99
CA ARG A 482 20.20 6.41 -22.28
C ARG A 482 19.07 5.59 -21.65
N MET A 483 17.99 6.23 -21.19
CA MET A 483 16.84 5.57 -20.59
C MET A 483 15.94 4.84 -21.61
N LYS A 484 15.75 5.36 -22.83
CA LYS A 484 15.08 4.67 -23.97
C LYS A 484 15.53 3.19 -24.15
N LYS A 485 16.77 2.88 -23.80
CA LYS A 485 17.43 1.57 -24.01
C LYS A 485 17.11 0.53 -22.92
N SER A 486 16.30 0.90 -21.91
CA SER A 486 15.90 0.03 -20.79
C SER A 486 14.37 -0.13 -20.72
N ARG A 487 13.92 -1.11 -19.92
CA ARG A 487 12.51 -1.29 -19.52
C ARG A 487 12.28 -1.17 -18.01
N LYS A 488 13.34 -0.95 -17.22
CA LYS A 488 13.21 -0.66 -15.78
C LYS A 488 12.38 0.61 -15.56
N ARG A 489 11.64 0.68 -14.45
CA ARG A 489 11.05 1.94 -13.96
C ARG A 489 12.17 2.92 -13.59
N ARG A 490 12.05 4.18 -14.01
CA ARG A 490 13.06 5.22 -13.79
C ARG A 490 12.43 6.57 -13.52
N ILE A 491 13.08 7.38 -12.69
CA ILE A 491 12.74 8.77 -12.43
C ILE A 491 13.88 9.66 -12.94
N CYS A 492 13.54 10.69 -13.70
CA CYS A 492 14.41 11.83 -13.95
C CYS A 492 13.78 13.08 -13.31
N VAL A 493 14.49 13.65 -12.33
CA VAL A 493 14.12 14.89 -11.67
C VAL A 493 14.78 16.05 -12.38
N VAL A 494 14.02 17.10 -12.65
CA VAL A 494 14.54 18.39 -13.10
C VAL A 494 14.10 19.42 -12.08
N ASP A 495 15.04 19.84 -11.22
CA ASP A 495 14.80 20.99 -10.34
C ASP A 495 15.02 22.29 -11.11
N GLU A 496 14.26 23.31 -10.74
CA GLU A 496 13.98 24.52 -11.54
C GLU A 496 13.78 24.26 -13.05
N ALA A 497 12.88 23.31 -13.38
CA ALA A 497 12.56 22.90 -14.73
C ALA A 497 12.14 24.06 -15.67
N TRP A 498 11.69 25.19 -15.12
CA TRP A 498 11.35 26.38 -15.90
C TRP A 498 12.53 26.91 -16.75
N THR A 499 13.76 26.83 -16.25
CA THR A 499 14.96 27.28 -16.99
C THR A 499 15.20 26.50 -18.30
N VAL A 500 14.57 25.33 -18.47
CA VAL A 500 14.59 24.54 -19.71
C VAL A 500 13.31 24.75 -20.53
N LEU A 501 12.16 24.94 -19.87
CA LEU A 501 10.84 25.09 -20.49
C LEU A 501 10.58 26.49 -21.08
N SER A 502 11.29 27.52 -20.62
CA SER A 502 11.19 28.90 -21.10
C SER A 502 11.76 29.12 -22.51
N ALA A 503 12.53 28.16 -23.03
CA ALA A 503 13.39 28.23 -24.21
C ALA A 503 12.68 28.31 -25.59
N GLY A 504 11.47 28.90 -25.66
CA GLY A 504 10.83 29.29 -26.92
C GLY A 504 9.36 28.89 -27.06
N THR A 505 8.67 29.59 -27.95
CA THR A 505 7.23 29.44 -28.20
C THR A 505 6.84 28.13 -28.88
N GLU A 506 7.80 27.34 -29.37
CA GLU A 506 7.60 26.04 -30.02
C GLU A 506 8.62 25.00 -29.50
N GLY A 507 8.64 24.75 -28.19
CA GLY A 507 9.49 23.72 -27.55
C GLY A 507 9.14 22.27 -27.91
N GLU A 508 8.99 21.95 -29.20
CA GLU A 508 8.55 20.64 -29.71
C GLU A 508 9.41 19.48 -29.22
N TYR A 509 10.72 19.67 -29.05
CA TYR A 509 11.60 18.62 -28.58
C TYR A 509 11.31 18.24 -27.13
N ILE A 510 11.35 19.20 -26.20
CA ILE A 510 11.04 18.97 -24.77
C ILE A 510 9.59 18.48 -24.59
N PHE A 511 8.64 19.05 -25.34
CA PHE A 511 7.25 18.59 -25.35
C PHE A 511 7.11 17.13 -25.81
N ARG A 512 7.87 16.74 -26.84
CA ARG A 512 7.99 15.36 -27.32
C ARG A 512 8.60 14.45 -26.24
N LEU A 513 9.64 14.88 -25.51
CA LEU A 513 10.18 14.13 -24.36
C LEU A 513 9.10 13.84 -23.33
N ILE A 514 8.45 14.88 -22.80
CA ILE A 514 7.41 14.78 -21.76
C ILE A 514 6.27 13.83 -22.20
N LYS A 515 5.87 13.91 -23.49
CA LYS A 515 4.84 13.04 -24.09
C LYS A 515 5.26 11.58 -24.29
N THR A 516 6.55 11.27 -24.37
CA THR A 516 7.03 9.91 -24.70
C THR A 516 7.65 9.16 -23.53
N CYS A 517 7.98 9.81 -22.41
CA CYS A 517 8.58 9.15 -21.23
C CYS A 517 7.77 7.93 -20.74
N ARG A 518 6.43 8.00 -20.76
CA ARG A 518 5.52 6.86 -20.48
C ARG A 518 5.82 5.61 -21.32
N LYS A 519 6.30 5.73 -22.55
CA LYS A 519 6.60 4.59 -23.44
C LYS A 519 7.84 3.78 -23.00
N PHE A 520 8.66 4.35 -22.13
CA PHE A 520 9.97 3.83 -21.73
C PHE A 520 10.07 3.59 -20.21
N ASN A 521 8.94 3.52 -19.50
CA ASN A 521 8.86 3.42 -18.05
C ASN A 521 9.65 4.53 -17.32
N LEU A 522 9.65 5.74 -17.90
CA LEU A 522 10.28 6.93 -17.33
C LEU A 522 9.20 7.89 -16.80
N SER A 523 9.37 8.31 -15.54
CA SER A 523 8.70 9.48 -14.94
C SER A 523 9.62 10.70 -15.02
N LEU A 524 9.10 11.83 -15.49
CA LEU A 524 9.72 13.14 -15.25
C LEU A 524 9.09 13.79 -14.02
N ILE A 525 9.91 14.12 -13.01
CA ILE A 525 9.51 14.97 -11.90
C ILE A 525 10.02 16.38 -12.18
N LEU A 526 9.10 17.31 -12.43
CA LEU A 526 9.42 18.70 -12.77
C LEU A 526 9.09 19.60 -11.57
N LEU A 527 10.11 20.19 -10.95
CA LEU A 527 9.93 21.19 -9.89
C LEU A 527 10.14 22.58 -10.48
N THR A 528 9.37 23.57 -10.00
CA THR A 528 9.66 24.99 -10.29
C THR A 528 9.10 25.93 -9.22
N GLN A 529 9.71 27.11 -9.08
CA GLN A 529 9.23 28.20 -8.22
C GLN A 529 8.31 29.16 -8.99
N ASP A 530 8.56 29.34 -10.28
CA ASP A 530 7.94 30.38 -11.12
C ASP A 530 6.60 29.90 -11.69
N VAL A 531 5.59 29.82 -10.82
CA VAL A 531 4.28 29.25 -11.18
C VAL A 531 3.56 30.09 -12.23
N GLU A 532 3.70 31.42 -12.21
CA GLU A 532 3.11 32.29 -13.23
C GLU A 532 3.60 31.94 -14.64
N ASP A 533 4.88 31.62 -14.80
CA ASP A 533 5.48 31.20 -16.06
C ASP A 533 4.98 29.83 -16.54
N VAL A 534 4.70 28.90 -15.61
CA VAL A 534 4.01 27.64 -15.95
C VAL A 534 2.58 27.89 -16.46
N ILE A 535 1.91 28.91 -15.92
CA ILE A 535 0.53 29.28 -16.28
C ILE A 535 0.47 29.97 -17.65
N THR A 536 1.32 30.98 -17.86
CA THR A 536 1.31 31.88 -19.03
C THR A 536 1.95 31.27 -20.27
N SER A 537 2.93 30.38 -20.14
CA SER A 537 3.68 29.82 -21.28
C SER A 537 2.97 28.67 -22.00
N ARG A 538 3.27 28.49 -23.30
CA ARG A 538 2.80 27.33 -24.09
C ARG A 538 3.41 26.02 -23.56
N ALA A 539 4.67 26.07 -23.11
CA ALA A 539 5.39 24.93 -22.54
C ALA A 539 4.80 24.48 -21.20
N GLY A 540 4.52 25.42 -20.28
CA GLY A 540 3.88 25.11 -19.00
C GLY A 540 2.45 24.56 -19.17
N ARG A 541 1.66 25.11 -20.10
CA ARG A 541 0.36 24.50 -20.50
C ARG A 541 0.50 23.07 -21.00
N ALA A 542 1.53 22.78 -21.78
CA ALA A 542 1.83 21.43 -22.25
C ALA A 542 2.25 20.48 -21.11
N VAL A 543 3.06 20.95 -20.16
CA VAL A 543 3.47 20.20 -18.95
C VAL A 543 2.26 19.85 -18.08
N MET A 544 1.40 20.84 -17.78
CA MET A 544 0.18 20.62 -16.98
C MET A 544 -0.76 19.59 -17.60
N ALA A 545 -0.83 19.51 -18.94
CA ALA A 545 -1.62 18.52 -19.67
C ALA A 545 -0.95 17.14 -19.82
N ASN A 546 0.32 16.98 -19.44
CA ASN A 546 1.10 15.73 -19.60
C ASN A 546 1.80 15.30 -18.29
N THR A 547 1.15 15.58 -17.16
CA THR A 547 1.46 15.08 -15.82
C THR A 547 0.15 14.56 -15.21
N ALA A 548 0.07 13.31 -14.75
CA ALA A 548 -1.14 12.84 -14.08
C ALA A 548 -1.19 13.33 -12.63
N THR A 549 -0.03 13.35 -11.98
CA THR A 549 0.16 13.86 -10.61
C THR A 549 0.61 15.32 -10.62
N LYS A 550 -0.04 16.17 -9.83
CA LYS A 550 0.50 17.47 -9.40
C LYS A 550 0.51 17.56 -7.88
N LEU A 551 1.53 18.22 -7.35
CA LEU A 551 1.63 18.61 -5.94
C LEU A 551 1.73 20.14 -5.89
N LEU A 552 0.68 20.79 -5.37
CA LEU A 552 0.67 22.22 -5.09
C LEU A 552 1.00 22.42 -3.61
N LEU A 553 2.27 22.71 -3.29
CA LEU A 553 2.70 23.02 -1.92
C LEU A 553 2.31 24.46 -1.56
N LYS A 554 2.87 25.01 -0.48
CA LYS A 554 2.78 26.45 -0.17
C LYS A 554 3.21 27.30 -1.38
N GLN A 555 2.39 28.29 -1.72
CA GLN A 555 2.59 29.25 -2.82
C GLN A 555 2.85 30.66 -2.26
N ASP A 556 3.16 31.63 -3.14
CA ASP A 556 3.16 33.05 -2.78
C ASP A 556 1.76 33.65 -2.92
N THR A 557 1.38 34.52 -1.98
CA THR A 557 0.08 35.21 -1.96
C THR A 557 -0.25 35.95 -3.26
N THR A 558 0.75 36.41 -4.01
CA THR A 558 0.57 37.15 -5.27
C THR A 558 0.13 36.28 -6.46
N VAL A 559 0.48 34.99 -6.47
CA VAL A 559 0.16 34.06 -7.58
C VAL A 559 -0.93 33.05 -7.26
N ILE A 560 -1.43 32.99 -6.02
CA ILE A 560 -2.47 32.02 -5.62
C ILE A 560 -3.77 32.17 -6.43
N ASP A 561 -4.18 33.38 -6.77
CA ASP A 561 -5.41 33.59 -7.57
C ASP A 561 -5.26 33.01 -9.00
N ASN A 562 -4.11 33.26 -9.64
CA ASN A 562 -3.76 32.65 -10.93
C ASN A 562 -3.76 31.11 -10.87
N ILE A 563 -3.33 30.53 -9.73
CA ILE A 563 -3.33 29.07 -9.51
C ILE A 563 -4.75 28.53 -9.33
N ILE A 564 -5.59 29.21 -8.55
CA ILE A 564 -7.00 28.85 -8.34
C ILE A 564 -7.75 28.82 -9.68
N ASP A 565 -7.63 29.88 -10.47
CA ASP A 565 -8.25 29.98 -11.79
C ASP A 565 -7.68 28.93 -12.75
N ARG A 566 -6.36 28.73 -12.78
CA ARG A 566 -5.73 27.84 -13.77
C ARG A 566 -5.97 26.35 -13.51
N PHE A 567 -6.00 25.94 -12.25
CA PHE A 567 -6.31 24.56 -11.88
C PHE A 567 -7.83 24.33 -11.71
N HIS A 568 -8.64 25.38 -11.87
CA HIS A 568 -10.09 25.36 -11.62
C HIS A 568 -10.39 24.80 -10.23
N LEU A 569 -9.75 25.36 -9.20
CA LEU A 569 -9.95 24.94 -7.81
C LEU A 569 -11.33 25.37 -7.32
N ASN A 570 -12.02 24.50 -6.58
CA ASN A 570 -13.25 24.90 -5.89
C ASN A 570 -12.95 25.77 -4.66
N GLU A 571 -13.97 26.37 -4.05
CA GLU A 571 -13.81 27.30 -2.92
C GLU A 571 -13.05 26.69 -1.73
N ALA A 572 -13.28 25.42 -1.39
CA ALA A 572 -12.57 24.74 -0.30
C ALA A 572 -11.12 24.39 -0.66
N GLU A 573 -10.85 24.00 -1.92
CA GLU A 573 -9.49 23.80 -2.45
C GLU A 573 -8.71 25.12 -2.48
N ALA A 574 -9.37 26.22 -2.84
CA ALA A 574 -8.83 27.57 -2.85
C ALA A 574 -8.52 28.08 -1.43
N GLU A 575 -9.45 27.92 -0.48
CA GLU A 575 -9.19 28.21 0.95
C GLU A 575 -8.01 27.40 1.48
N PHE A 576 -7.93 26.12 1.12
CA PHE A 576 -6.83 25.26 1.53
C PHE A 576 -5.48 25.74 0.97
N VAL A 577 -5.38 26.01 -0.33
CA VAL A 577 -4.12 26.52 -0.95
C VAL A 577 -3.73 27.89 -0.39
N ARG A 578 -4.70 28.77 -0.08
CA ARG A 578 -4.45 30.04 0.63
C ARG A 578 -3.91 29.87 2.06
N ARG A 579 -4.24 28.77 2.75
CA ARG A 579 -3.82 28.47 4.14
C ARG A 579 -2.65 27.47 4.24
N ALA A 580 -2.18 26.92 3.12
CA ALA A 580 -1.22 25.81 3.11
C ALA A 580 0.13 26.17 3.77
N GLY A 581 0.42 25.49 4.88
CA GLY A 581 1.71 25.59 5.56
C GLY A 581 2.83 24.82 4.85
N VAL A 582 4.07 25.01 5.30
CA VAL A 582 5.21 24.17 4.86
C VAL A 582 4.91 22.71 5.25
N GLY A 583 5.07 21.78 4.31
CA GLY A 583 4.70 20.36 4.49
C GLY A 583 3.22 20.05 4.23
N SER A 584 2.39 21.05 3.90
CA SER A 584 1.07 20.82 3.30
C SER A 584 1.14 20.85 1.78
N ALA A 585 0.31 20.05 1.10
CA ALA A 585 0.14 20.12 -0.35
C ALA A 585 -1.29 19.77 -0.78
N LEU A 586 -1.77 20.37 -1.88
CA LEU A 586 -2.92 19.85 -2.61
C LEU A 586 -2.40 18.84 -3.63
N LEU A 587 -2.68 17.56 -3.37
CA LEU A 587 -2.39 16.48 -4.29
C LEU A 587 -3.53 16.40 -5.31
N ILE A 588 -3.17 16.50 -6.60
CA ILE A 588 -4.08 16.28 -7.72
C ILE A 588 -3.56 15.05 -8.46
N ALA A 589 -4.29 13.94 -8.41
CA ALA A 589 -3.97 12.69 -9.09
C ALA A 589 -5.12 12.34 -10.03
N GLU A 590 -4.92 12.60 -11.33
CA GLU A 590 -5.97 12.53 -12.37
C GLU A 590 -7.21 13.37 -12.02
N ASN A 591 -8.30 12.71 -11.61
CA ASN A 591 -9.56 13.34 -11.22
C ASN A 591 -9.66 13.58 -9.69
N SER A 592 -8.82 12.92 -8.89
CA SER A 592 -8.85 13.03 -7.43
C SER A 592 -8.05 14.24 -6.96
N ARG A 593 -8.65 15.03 -6.06
CA ARG A 593 -8.05 16.21 -5.42
C ARG A 593 -8.13 16.04 -3.92
N ILE A 594 -6.98 15.99 -3.25
CA ILE A 594 -6.88 15.65 -1.82
C ILE A 594 -5.90 16.62 -1.14
N PRO A 595 -6.35 17.42 -0.15
CA PRO A 595 -5.46 18.10 0.77
C PRO A 595 -4.68 17.07 1.60
N ILE A 596 -3.36 17.05 1.45
CA ILE A 596 -2.46 16.15 2.19
C ILE A 596 -1.48 16.92 3.09
N TYR A 597 -1.06 16.28 4.18
CA TYR A 597 0.16 16.64 4.89
C TYR A 597 1.25 15.60 4.58
N ILE A 598 2.48 16.07 4.37
CA ILE A 598 3.63 15.25 4.01
C ILE A 598 4.38 14.91 5.29
N GLN A 599 4.41 13.62 5.66
CA GLN A 599 5.09 13.13 6.86
C GLN A 599 6.16 12.09 6.50
N ALA A 600 7.32 12.29 7.11
CA ALA A 600 8.44 11.36 7.17
C ALA A 600 8.50 10.71 8.56
N SER A 601 9.09 9.52 8.68
CA SER A 601 9.55 8.97 9.95
C SER A 601 10.74 9.79 10.51
N PRO A 602 11.14 9.61 11.79
CA PRO A 602 12.35 10.24 12.32
C PRO A 602 13.62 9.86 11.54
N GLU A 603 13.71 8.63 11.06
CA GLU A 603 14.83 8.08 10.29
C GLU A 603 14.87 8.70 8.89
N GLU A 604 13.72 8.73 8.20
CA GLU A 604 13.57 9.41 6.92
C GLU A 604 13.91 10.90 7.02
N HIS A 605 13.42 11.58 8.08
CA HIS A 605 13.71 12.99 8.34
C HIS A 605 15.20 13.26 8.54
N ARG A 606 15.89 12.42 9.33
CA ARG A 606 17.36 12.44 9.53
C ARG A 606 18.16 12.23 8.24
N ILE A 607 17.56 11.65 7.21
CA ILE A 607 18.17 11.46 5.89
C ILE A 607 17.99 12.70 5.00
N ILE A 608 16.82 13.33 5.02
CA ILE A 608 16.42 14.35 4.02
C ILE A 608 16.46 15.82 4.49
N THR A 609 16.54 16.10 5.80
CA THR A 609 16.53 17.49 6.28
C THR A 609 17.77 18.28 5.84
N THR A 610 17.55 19.55 5.44
CA THR A 610 18.59 20.49 5.01
C THR A 610 18.69 21.74 5.89
N LYS A 611 17.88 21.84 6.96
CA LYS A 611 17.88 23.02 7.84
C LYS A 611 19.20 23.09 8.63
N PRO A 612 19.98 24.20 8.54
CA PRO A 612 21.28 24.29 9.20
C PRO A 612 21.24 24.11 10.73
N GLY A 613 20.15 24.51 11.39
CA GLY A 613 19.94 24.29 12.83
C GLY A 613 19.84 22.81 13.18
N GLU A 614 18.87 22.11 12.59
CA GLU A 614 18.67 20.65 12.76
C GLU A 614 19.92 19.86 12.35
N LEU A 615 20.60 20.24 11.27
CA LEU A 615 21.89 19.64 10.89
C LEU A 615 22.98 19.87 11.93
N THR A 616 23.05 21.07 12.53
CA THR A 616 24.01 21.37 13.61
C THR A 616 23.69 20.58 14.87
N GLU A 617 22.41 20.33 15.16
CA GLU A 617 21.97 19.47 16.26
C GLU A 617 22.30 18.00 15.98
N LEU A 618 22.05 17.48 14.77
CA LEU A 618 22.44 16.13 14.32
C LEU A 618 23.97 15.90 14.21
N ILE A 619 24.77 16.98 14.23
CA ILE A 619 26.25 16.94 14.30
C ILE A 619 26.77 17.12 15.74
N ARG A 620 25.94 17.66 16.65
CA ARG A 620 26.24 17.82 18.09
C ARG A 620 25.73 16.66 18.93
N GLU A 621 24.65 16.00 18.51
CA GLU A 621 24.45 14.60 18.84
C GLU A 621 25.70 13.84 18.37
N PRO A 622 26.39 13.07 19.23
CA PRO A 622 27.35 12.08 18.74
C PRO A 622 26.62 11.14 17.77
N THR A 623 27.34 10.56 16.81
CA THR A 623 26.77 9.87 15.63
C THR A 623 25.63 8.90 15.98
N ALA A 624 24.41 9.43 15.87
CA ALA A 624 23.19 8.94 16.49
C ALA A 624 23.24 8.82 18.04
N PRO A 625 22.13 9.07 18.77
CA PRO A 625 21.89 8.26 19.96
C PRO A 625 21.98 6.80 19.51
N GLU A 626 22.65 5.93 20.27
CA GLU A 626 22.59 4.50 19.96
C GLU A 626 21.10 4.13 19.83
N VAL A 627 20.68 3.64 18.66
CA VAL A 627 19.45 2.86 18.54
C VAL A 627 19.54 1.84 19.65
N GLU A 628 18.65 1.89 20.66
CA GLU A 628 18.73 1.09 21.89
C GLU A 628 19.16 -0.31 21.52
N LYS A 629 20.46 -0.64 21.75
CA LYS A 629 21.19 -1.58 20.88
C LYS A 629 20.30 -2.75 20.55
N GLU A 630 19.84 -2.83 19.29
CA GLU A 630 18.92 -3.87 18.82
C GLU A 630 19.43 -5.16 19.43
N VAL A 631 18.69 -5.67 20.43
CA VAL A 631 19.35 -6.47 21.47
C VAL A 631 19.96 -7.64 20.75
N LYS A 632 21.29 -7.72 20.77
CA LYS A 632 22.01 -8.89 20.29
C LYS A 632 21.81 -9.97 21.34
N LEU A 633 20.56 -10.44 21.36
CA LEU A 633 20.03 -11.55 22.12
C LEU A 633 21.05 -12.65 21.88
N LYS A 634 21.70 -13.09 22.96
CA LYS A 634 22.85 -14.01 22.82
C LYS A 634 22.37 -15.42 22.46
N PHE A 635 21.06 -15.62 22.54
CA PHE A 635 20.28 -16.71 21.99
C PHE A 635 19.57 -16.30 20.69
N ASP A 636 19.27 -17.30 19.88
CA ASP A 636 18.58 -17.18 18.60
C ASP A 636 17.08 -17.46 18.79
N ILE A 637 16.22 -16.43 18.68
CA ILE A 637 14.75 -16.53 18.89
C ILE A 637 14.09 -17.54 17.93
N SER A 638 14.72 -17.87 16.79
CA SER A 638 14.15 -18.84 15.84
C SER A 638 14.21 -20.29 16.36
N LYS A 639 14.96 -20.55 17.43
CA LYS A 639 14.97 -21.83 18.13
C LYS A 639 13.75 -21.92 19.05
N PRO A 640 12.85 -22.90 18.88
CA PRO A 640 11.67 -23.04 19.74
C PRO A 640 11.98 -23.64 21.13
N PHE A 641 13.24 -23.58 21.57
CA PHE A 641 13.76 -24.27 22.75
C PHE A 641 15.06 -23.62 23.26
N HIS A 642 15.06 -23.27 24.55
CA HIS A 642 16.23 -22.76 25.29
C HIS A 642 16.27 -23.34 26.71
N ARG A 643 17.46 -23.56 27.27
CA ARG A 643 17.63 -23.84 28.70
C ARG A 643 17.53 -22.54 29.49
N GLU A 644 16.73 -22.50 30.56
CA GLU A 644 16.53 -21.27 31.37
C GLU A 644 17.87 -20.76 31.94
N ALA A 645 18.71 -21.67 32.43
CA ALA A 645 20.03 -21.39 32.98
C ALA A 645 21.06 -20.78 31.99
N GLN A 646 20.69 -20.60 30.71
CA GLN A 646 21.51 -19.93 29.69
C GLN A 646 20.97 -18.54 29.30
N LEU A 647 19.86 -18.10 29.88
CA LEU A 647 19.19 -16.85 29.57
C LEU A 647 19.28 -15.86 30.74
N THR A 648 19.33 -14.57 30.44
CA THR A 648 19.10 -13.52 31.45
C THR A 648 17.59 -13.24 31.61
N TYR A 649 17.21 -12.58 32.71
CA TYR A 649 15.81 -12.25 33.00
C TYR A 649 15.14 -11.44 31.88
N GLU A 650 15.84 -10.47 31.28
CA GLU A 650 15.33 -9.65 30.17
C GLU A 650 15.11 -10.48 28.90
N GLU A 651 15.97 -11.47 28.66
CA GLU A 651 15.87 -12.41 27.54
C GLU A 651 14.68 -13.37 27.72
N MET A 652 14.45 -13.89 28.93
CA MET A 652 13.25 -14.66 29.27
C MET A 652 11.96 -13.85 29.10
N GLN A 653 11.93 -12.61 29.61
CA GLN A 653 10.77 -11.71 29.44
C GLN A 653 10.55 -11.32 27.98
N THR A 654 11.57 -11.40 27.12
CA THR A 654 11.45 -11.21 25.66
C THR A 654 10.87 -12.45 24.99
N LEU A 655 11.32 -13.65 25.36
CA LEU A 655 10.78 -14.93 24.90
C LEU A 655 9.28 -15.09 25.26
N ILE A 656 8.89 -14.72 26.48
CA ILE A 656 7.47 -14.74 26.93
C ILE A 656 6.60 -13.83 26.04
N LYS A 657 7.08 -12.63 25.69
CA LYS A 657 6.34 -11.69 24.81
C LYS A 657 6.10 -12.25 23.39
N VAL A 658 6.98 -13.14 22.90
CA VAL A 658 6.82 -13.78 21.57
C VAL A 658 6.22 -15.19 21.65
N GLY A 659 5.67 -15.57 22.82
CA GLY A 659 4.82 -16.75 23.00
C GLY A 659 5.52 -18.01 23.51
N PHE A 660 6.71 -17.90 24.11
CA PHE A 660 7.32 -19.02 24.83
C PHE A 660 6.76 -19.13 26.25
N HIS A 661 6.79 -20.34 26.82
CA HIS A 661 6.47 -20.61 28.23
C HIS A 661 7.56 -21.40 28.94
N GLU A 662 7.57 -21.31 30.27
CA GLU A 662 8.43 -22.12 31.15
C GLU A 662 7.90 -23.55 31.23
N PHE A 663 8.77 -24.54 31.02
CA PHE A 663 8.48 -25.96 31.22
C PHE A 663 9.63 -26.65 31.97
N LYS A 664 9.30 -27.57 32.88
CA LYS A 664 10.27 -28.32 33.68
C LYS A 664 10.35 -29.76 33.21
N ALA A 665 11.49 -30.14 32.63
CA ALA A 665 11.74 -31.49 32.14
C ALA A 665 12.94 -32.13 32.83
N GLU A 666 13.16 -33.41 32.59
CA GLU A 666 14.42 -34.11 32.90
C GLU A 666 15.42 -33.95 31.74
N THR A 667 16.73 -33.97 32.00
CA THR A 667 17.77 -33.97 30.95
C THR A 667 18.18 -35.39 30.56
N LEU A 668 19.05 -35.54 29.55
CA LEU A 668 19.63 -36.85 29.22
C LEU A 668 20.64 -37.34 30.28
N GLU A 669 21.05 -36.49 31.22
CA GLU A 669 21.86 -36.85 32.40
C GLU A 669 21.00 -37.25 33.62
N GLY A 670 19.67 -37.16 33.56
CA GLY A 670 18.76 -37.49 34.67
C GLY A 670 18.59 -36.38 35.71
N VAL A 671 18.86 -35.12 35.32
CA VAL A 671 18.69 -33.93 36.17
C VAL A 671 17.43 -33.17 35.75
N HIS A 672 16.67 -32.61 36.68
CA HIS A 672 15.56 -31.73 36.31
C HIS A 672 16.04 -30.29 36.06
N GLU A 673 15.81 -29.80 34.85
CA GLU A 673 16.08 -28.42 34.43
C GLU A 673 14.79 -27.69 34.01
N MET A 674 14.85 -26.37 33.99
CA MET A 674 13.82 -25.49 33.44
C MET A 674 14.20 -25.07 32.01
N PHE A 675 13.21 -24.98 31.14
CA PHE A 675 13.35 -24.65 29.73
C PHE A 675 12.34 -23.58 29.32
N MET A 676 12.77 -22.62 28.51
CA MET A 676 11.86 -21.75 27.76
C MET A 676 11.55 -22.43 26.43
N ILE A 677 10.30 -22.79 26.19
CA ILE A 677 9.88 -23.54 24.99
C ILE A 677 8.76 -22.83 24.24
N LYS A 678 8.70 -23.08 22.93
CA LYS A 678 7.60 -22.67 22.05
C LYS A 678 7.10 -23.88 21.25
N ASN A 679 6.38 -24.76 21.94
CA ASN A 679 5.83 -25.96 21.34
C ASN A 679 4.62 -25.62 20.45
N GLU A 680 4.84 -25.49 19.15
CA GLU A 680 3.79 -25.30 18.12
C GLU A 680 3.31 -26.64 17.52
N THR A 681 3.63 -27.78 18.16
CA THR A 681 3.29 -29.13 17.69
C THR A 681 2.02 -29.68 18.36
N ASN A 682 1.56 -30.86 17.92
CA ASN A 682 0.46 -31.58 18.59
C ASN A 682 0.94 -32.56 19.69
N GLU A 683 2.25 -32.66 19.91
CA GLU A 683 2.83 -33.55 20.92
C GLU A 683 3.04 -32.84 22.26
N THR A 684 3.20 -33.60 23.34
CA THR A 684 3.36 -33.03 24.69
C THR A 684 4.66 -32.22 24.82
N ASP A 685 4.69 -31.22 25.71
CA ASP A 685 5.90 -30.44 25.99
C ASP A 685 7.08 -31.33 26.45
N GLU A 686 6.80 -32.43 27.14
CA GLU A 686 7.79 -33.43 27.54
C GLU A 686 8.35 -34.21 26.33
N HIS A 687 7.49 -34.64 25.39
CA HIS A 687 7.94 -35.22 24.11
C HIS A 687 8.80 -34.21 23.33
N PHE A 688 8.30 -32.97 23.20
CA PHE A 688 8.97 -31.90 22.47
C PHE A 688 10.36 -31.60 23.05
N VAL A 689 10.49 -31.38 24.36
CA VAL A 689 11.78 -31.13 25.02
C VAL A 689 12.73 -32.32 24.85
N LEU A 690 12.22 -33.55 25.03
CA LEU A 690 13.03 -34.76 24.83
C LEU A 690 13.53 -34.87 23.37
N GLN A 691 12.70 -34.52 22.39
CA GLN A 691 13.07 -34.49 20.97
C GLN A 691 14.17 -33.45 20.67
N GLN A 692 14.07 -32.24 21.24
CA GLN A 692 15.13 -31.23 21.07
C GLN A 692 16.45 -31.66 21.75
N LEU A 693 16.39 -32.22 22.95
CA LEU A 693 17.55 -32.75 23.69
C LEU A 693 18.26 -33.87 22.93
N ILE A 694 17.50 -34.81 22.34
CA ILE A 694 18.08 -35.93 21.57
C ILE A 694 18.70 -35.42 20.26
N ARG A 695 18.06 -34.47 19.55
CA ARG A 695 18.68 -33.83 18.38
C ARG A 695 20.03 -33.20 18.74
N ASP A 696 20.08 -32.47 19.86
CA ASP A 696 21.29 -31.74 20.27
C ASP A 696 22.38 -32.66 20.82
N GLU A 697 22.05 -33.89 21.26
CA GLU A 697 23.03 -34.96 21.49
C GLU A 697 23.56 -35.53 20.17
N VAL A 698 22.70 -35.85 19.19
CA VAL A 698 23.13 -36.34 17.86
C VAL A 698 24.04 -35.32 17.14
N LYS A 699 23.74 -34.01 17.27
CA LYS A 699 24.56 -32.93 16.71
C LYS A 699 25.99 -32.84 17.25
N LYS A 700 26.33 -33.55 18.34
CA LYS A 700 27.72 -33.68 18.80
C LYS A 700 28.56 -34.58 17.89
N TYR A 701 27.91 -35.40 17.05
CA TYR A 701 28.56 -36.41 16.20
C TYR A 701 28.24 -36.23 14.70
N THR A 702 27.08 -35.67 14.32
CA THR A 702 26.74 -35.40 12.90
C THR A 702 25.78 -34.22 12.72
N ASP A 703 26.01 -33.39 11.70
CA ASP A 703 25.04 -32.40 11.23
C ASP A 703 23.89 -33.03 10.42
N ARG A 704 24.05 -34.29 9.97
CA ARG A 704 23.04 -35.01 9.18
C ARG A 704 21.95 -35.62 10.08
N VAL A 705 21.25 -34.75 10.80
CA VAL A 705 20.10 -35.10 11.66
C VAL A 705 18.87 -34.27 11.28
N LEU A 706 17.76 -34.96 11.10
CA LEU A 706 16.43 -34.39 10.82
C LEU A 706 15.49 -34.71 11.97
N VAL A 707 14.64 -33.74 12.31
CA VAL A 707 13.55 -33.86 13.28
C VAL A 707 12.24 -33.78 12.51
N HIS A 708 11.31 -34.69 12.81
CA HIS A 708 10.04 -34.80 12.10
C HIS A 708 8.87 -34.62 13.05
N TYR A 709 7.81 -33.97 12.56
CA TYR A 709 6.56 -33.72 13.29
C TYR A 709 5.37 -34.36 12.54
N THR A 710 5.55 -35.57 12.02
CA THR A 710 4.64 -36.22 11.04
C THR A 710 4.53 -37.73 11.31
N THR A 711 4.06 -38.50 10.33
CA THR A 711 4.03 -39.97 10.39
C THR A 711 5.41 -40.64 10.25
N LEU A 712 6.47 -39.89 9.96
CA LEU A 712 7.85 -40.38 10.00
C LEU A 712 8.33 -40.60 11.45
N PRO A 713 9.46 -41.29 11.69
CA PRO A 713 10.09 -41.35 13.01
C PRO A 713 10.46 -39.95 13.50
N ASP A 714 10.32 -39.69 14.80
CA ASP A 714 10.44 -38.35 15.36
C ASP A 714 11.83 -37.70 15.16
N ILE A 715 12.89 -38.52 15.08
CA ILE A 715 14.25 -38.11 14.69
C ILE A 715 14.87 -39.16 13.76
N THR A 716 15.58 -38.73 12.73
CA THR A 716 16.40 -39.61 11.86
C THR A 716 17.78 -39.01 11.62
N PHE A 717 18.84 -39.81 11.68
CA PHE A 717 20.21 -39.34 11.44
C PHE A 717 21.06 -40.34 10.64
N GLU A 718 22.11 -39.86 9.99
CA GLU A 718 23.04 -40.67 9.19
C GLU A 718 24.37 -40.92 9.92
N THR A 719 24.82 -42.18 9.98
CA THR A 719 26.14 -42.56 10.53
C THR A 719 27.27 -42.29 9.52
N PRO A 720 28.55 -42.30 9.94
CA PRO A 720 29.68 -42.13 9.02
C PRO A 720 29.77 -43.18 7.91
N ASN A 721 29.11 -44.33 8.10
CA ASN A 721 29.04 -45.44 7.14
C ASN A 721 27.87 -45.32 6.15
N GLY A 722 27.06 -44.26 6.23
CA GLY A 722 25.89 -44.04 5.38
C GLY A 722 24.62 -44.78 5.82
N GLU A 723 24.57 -45.28 7.06
CA GLU A 723 23.38 -45.94 7.60
C GLU A 723 22.42 -44.89 8.18
N ILE A 724 21.12 -45.01 7.89
CA ILE A 724 20.11 -44.10 8.44
C ILE A 724 19.45 -44.76 9.66
N ILE A 725 19.63 -44.13 10.82
CA ILE A 725 19.11 -44.56 12.11
C ILE A 725 17.85 -43.75 12.45
N ALA A 726 16.83 -44.41 12.99
CA ALA A 726 15.58 -43.78 13.42
C ALA A 726 15.39 -43.84 14.95
N ILE A 727 14.85 -42.76 15.52
CA ILE A 727 14.47 -42.67 16.93
C ILE A 727 13.00 -42.24 17.00
N GLU A 728 12.24 -42.93 17.86
CA GLU A 728 10.84 -42.65 18.15
C GLU A 728 10.68 -42.37 19.65
N ILE A 729 9.88 -41.37 20.04
CA ILE A 729 9.84 -40.82 21.40
C ILE A 729 8.47 -41.04 22.03
N ILE A 730 8.46 -41.83 23.10
CA ILE A 730 7.27 -42.28 23.82
C ILE A 730 7.26 -41.64 25.20
N ALA A 731 6.61 -40.49 25.29
CA ALA A 731 6.57 -39.60 26.46
C ALA A 731 5.15 -39.21 26.91
N ASP A 732 4.13 -39.95 26.46
CA ASP A 732 2.76 -39.81 26.99
C ASP A 732 2.66 -40.41 28.41
N PRO A 733 1.83 -39.84 29.31
CA PRO A 733 1.64 -40.37 30.65
C PRO A 733 0.77 -41.64 30.69
N ASP A 734 -0.01 -41.92 29.64
CA ASP A 734 -0.85 -43.12 29.55
C ASP A 734 -0.12 -44.26 28.83
N ILE A 735 0.07 -45.38 29.54
CA ILE A 735 0.75 -46.58 29.04
C ILE A 735 -0.03 -47.23 27.90
N GLY A 736 -1.37 -47.16 27.91
CA GLY A 736 -2.19 -47.68 26.81
C GLY A 736 -1.88 -46.97 25.50
N THR A 737 -1.96 -45.65 25.50
CA THR A 737 -1.62 -44.75 24.38
C THR A 737 -0.17 -44.92 23.92
N CYS A 738 0.77 -45.14 24.85
CA CYS A 738 2.18 -45.43 24.52
C CYS A 738 2.33 -46.70 23.67
N LEU A 739 1.74 -47.82 24.11
CA LEU A 739 1.78 -49.08 23.35
C LEU A 739 1.08 -48.94 21.99
N ASP A 740 -0.05 -48.22 21.96
CA ASP A 740 -0.79 -47.88 20.75
C ASP A 740 0.03 -47.03 19.77
N LYS A 741 0.95 -46.17 20.24
CA LYS A 741 1.91 -45.42 19.39
C LYS A 741 3.03 -46.35 18.90
N MET A 742 3.62 -47.16 19.78
CA MET A 742 4.72 -48.08 19.46
C MET A 742 4.32 -49.10 18.38
N GLU A 743 3.11 -49.70 18.47
CA GLU A 743 2.63 -50.63 17.46
C GLU A 743 2.47 -49.97 16.07
N LYS A 744 1.90 -48.76 16.03
CA LYS A 744 1.64 -48.03 14.77
C LYS A 744 2.92 -47.58 14.06
N LYS A 745 3.94 -47.11 14.80
CA LYS A 745 5.20 -46.64 14.22
C LYS A 745 6.17 -47.79 13.85
N LYS A 746 6.04 -48.99 14.44
CA LYS A 746 6.88 -50.17 14.16
C LYS A 746 7.05 -50.51 12.67
N GLU A 747 5.97 -50.52 11.87
CA GLU A 747 6.03 -50.83 10.43
C GLU A 747 6.63 -49.71 9.55
N ILE A 748 6.86 -48.54 10.14
CA ILE A 748 7.59 -47.42 9.52
C ILE A 748 9.07 -47.48 9.93
N LEU A 749 9.33 -47.72 11.22
CA LEU A 749 10.67 -47.83 11.80
C LEU A 749 11.51 -48.99 11.21
N LYS A 750 10.87 -50.11 10.87
CA LYS A 750 11.48 -51.25 10.14
C LYS A 750 12.12 -50.91 8.77
N ARG A 751 11.94 -49.71 8.25
CA ARG A 751 12.47 -49.25 6.94
C ARG A 751 13.86 -48.62 7.03
N TYR A 752 14.37 -48.43 8.25
CA TYR A 752 15.65 -47.79 8.56
C TYR A 752 16.69 -48.85 8.92
N ASN A 753 17.98 -48.52 8.81
CA ASN A 753 19.08 -49.47 9.06
C ASN A 753 19.07 -50.01 10.50
N SER A 754 18.72 -49.14 11.45
CA SER A 754 18.43 -49.50 12.83
C SER A 754 17.42 -48.49 13.42
N TYR A 755 16.70 -48.91 14.45
CA TYR A 755 15.80 -48.04 15.19
C TYR A 755 15.71 -48.42 16.67
N PHE A 756 15.39 -47.44 17.51
CA PHE A 756 15.05 -47.66 18.92
C PHE A 756 13.99 -46.67 19.40
N PHE A 757 13.19 -47.10 20.36
CA PHE A 757 12.24 -46.24 21.07
C PHE A 757 12.94 -45.61 22.27
N VAL A 758 12.74 -44.30 22.49
CA VAL A 758 13.10 -43.64 23.73
C VAL A 758 11.85 -43.48 24.58
N VAL A 759 11.86 -44.09 25.76
CA VAL A 759 10.73 -44.06 26.70
C VAL A 759 11.03 -43.16 27.90
N ALA A 760 10.05 -42.34 28.28
CA ALA A 760 10.07 -41.60 29.55
C ALA A 760 9.64 -42.51 30.72
N ASN A 761 8.66 -43.39 30.52
CA ASN A 761 8.14 -44.28 31.55
C ASN A 761 8.95 -45.60 31.63
N GLN A 762 9.50 -45.91 32.80
CA GLN A 762 10.32 -47.11 33.05
C GLN A 762 9.54 -48.43 32.86
N GLU A 763 8.21 -48.45 33.00
CA GLU A 763 7.42 -49.67 32.81
C GLU A 763 7.44 -50.15 31.35
N LEU A 764 7.53 -49.21 30.39
CA LEU A 764 7.60 -49.50 28.96
C LEU A 764 8.90 -50.23 28.56
N LYS A 765 9.95 -50.19 29.39
CA LYS A 765 11.20 -50.91 29.14
C LYS A 765 11.02 -52.43 29.02
N LYS A 766 9.92 -52.98 29.54
CA LYS A 766 9.60 -54.42 29.41
C LYS A 766 9.14 -54.81 28.00
N HIS A 767 8.77 -53.84 27.16
CA HIS A 767 8.09 -54.06 25.88
C HIS A 767 9.05 -54.06 24.67
N GLU A 768 10.10 -54.88 24.75
CA GLU A 768 11.10 -55.03 23.67
C GLU A 768 10.54 -55.76 22.44
N GLU A 769 9.32 -56.33 22.50
CA GLU A 769 8.66 -56.96 21.33
C GLU A 769 8.37 -55.97 20.19
N PHE A 770 8.39 -54.65 20.44
CA PHE A 770 8.23 -53.62 19.41
C PHE A 770 9.54 -53.24 18.72
N GLY A 771 10.68 -53.42 19.39
CA GLY A 771 12.01 -52.94 19.01
C GLY A 771 12.87 -52.68 20.24
N GLU A 772 14.10 -52.19 20.08
CA GLU A 772 14.95 -51.84 21.23
C GLU A 772 14.36 -50.65 22.01
N VAL A 773 14.26 -50.77 23.34
CA VAL A 773 13.67 -49.75 24.20
C VAL A 773 14.73 -49.14 25.14
N VAL A 774 14.95 -47.84 24.99
CA VAL A 774 16.02 -47.09 25.64
C VAL A 774 15.42 -46.06 26.61
N MET A 775 15.84 -46.08 27.87
CA MET A 775 15.49 -45.00 28.82
C MET A 775 16.21 -43.71 28.43
N ARG A 776 15.57 -42.56 28.65
CA ARG A 776 16.14 -41.19 28.49
C ARG A 776 17.65 -41.10 28.81
N THR A 777 18.04 -41.57 29.99
CA THR A 777 19.42 -41.50 30.53
C THR A 777 20.44 -42.38 29.80
N ASN A 778 20.00 -43.37 29.03
CA ASN A 778 20.88 -44.24 28.23
C ASN A 778 21.08 -43.74 26.80
N VAL A 779 20.32 -42.73 26.35
CA VAL A 779 20.33 -42.25 24.96
C VAL A 779 21.70 -41.70 24.52
N PRO A 780 22.45 -40.90 25.32
CA PRO A 780 23.79 -40.45 24.92
C PRO A 780 24.77 -41.60 24.66
N THR A 781 24.72 -42.65 25.48
CA THR A 781 25.52 -43.87 25.30
C THR A 781 25.08 -44.62 24.05
N LYS A 782 23.76 -44.75 23.80
CA LYS A 782 23.24 -45.43 22.63
C LYS A 782 23.60 -44.71 21.32
N ILE A 783 23.51 -43.38 21.28
CA ILE A 783 23.91 -42.57 20.13
C ILE A 783 25.40 -42.76 19.84
N ARG A 784 26.26 -42.61 20.85
CA ARG A 784 27.73 -42.74 20.68
C ARG A 784 28.15 -44.05 20.01
N ASN A 785 27.51 -45.16 20.38
CA ASN A 785 27.79 -46.48 19.81
C ASN A 785 27.54 -46.59 18.29
N PHE A 786 26.84 -45.64 17.65
CA PHE A 786 26.69 -45.55 16.19
C PHE A 786 27.81 -44.76 15.49
N PHE A 787 28.73 -44.15 16.25
CA PHE A 787 29.83 -43.31 15.74
C PHE A 787 31.23 -43.82 16.12
N GLY A 788 31.36 -44.64 17.17
CA GLY A 788 32.62 -45.23 17.65
C GLY A 788 32.77 -45.11 19.17
#